data_AF-A0A432VVQ1-F1
#
_entry.id   AF-A0A432VVQ1-F1
#
_cell.length_a   1.000
_cell.length_b   1.000
_cell.length_c   1.000
_cell.angle_alpha   90.00
_cell.angle_beta   90.00
_cell.angle_gamma   90.00
#
_symmetry.space_group_name_H-M   'P 1'
#
loop_
_entity.id
_entity.type
_entity.pdbx_description
1 polymer ?
#
loop_
_entity_poly.entity_id
_entity_poly.type
_entity_poly.pdbx_seq_one_letter_code
_entity_poly.pdbx_strand_id
1 'polypeptide(L)'
;MKTTSLLYKILRWPITKMTRFKAIADPYEGSPSAPDHVVYVMKAPSATDLVVARNTALELGLPDPTQPLVINGKSFDRVLYLEDPKHRLAQTPQEAFVELMKLHQQHANYNVHMHPVALFWGREPGREHNEGRTMTADIEVPGKWRKFWLVMFSGRNILARVSPPVSLRTMAESHASDQALAHKLTRVARTHFARLRYAVAGPKLLSREEMIRDLLVNPAIRQAIQEEARSKKISPEQAEKRARSYLNEIAADYREGLVRFADHLFTWLWTKLYNGITVKNSDTIRKLAQDGHEIVYVPCHRSHMDYLLLSFVIYKEGLVPPHIAAGVNLNFFPVGTLFRRGGAFFLRRSFRGNKLYSTVFREYLTRLFQKGYAVEYFMEGGRSRTGRLLPPKTGMLAMTLQSQLRGVTRPVTFVPVYLGYEHVMEVSTYHGELKGQAKKKESVFQVFSMVRKLRNFGHGYVTFGEPLRLSDYLDRAQSNWRDSVTSGVEEPAKPRWMTPVVNTLADVLMRRVNDGAALNSINLTALALLSAERHTLNREELLAQIQAYLALQREVPYSQDIQVPEWPAADMWEHLVKMEKLAITETGAGTVVSVDQVQAVTLTYYRNNILHLYIVPALLARFARRGRSFSVEQASEFITRLYPMIEAELFLNRDVQDVDLWVRALCEEFCRQQWLTAAAEGYALVPRSEPGYVQLTLLSNAAEETLIRYAIVLDLLQQAQNLSRADLEQLSEKVAARIGARHGIDAPEFYDKRIFSTLVGVLKEEGYIHVTEEGTYTAQSATGQLSDEVEDLLGSQVQQTIRQSVQHLLGEN
;
A
#
# COMPACT_ATOMS: atom_id res chain seq x y z
N MET A 1 -18.83 38.28 -14.25
CA MET A 1 -20.17 37.84 -13.88
C MET A 1 -20.42 38.51 -12.54
N LYS A 2 -21.22 39.58 -12.48
CA LYS A 2 -21.47 40.19 -11.16
C LYS A 2 -22.11 39.11 -10.28
N THR A 3 -21.62 38.92 -9.05
CA THR A 3 -22.23 38.04 -8.03
C THR A 3 -23.70 38.37 -7.78
N THR A 4 -24.12 39.57 -8.21
CA THR A 4 -25.48 40.10 -8.25
C THR A 4 -26.28 39.79 -9.54
N SER A 5 -25.76 39.02 -10.50
CA SER A 5 -26.52 38.73 -11.73
C SER A 5 -27.82 37.99 -11.43
N LEU A 6 -28.93 38.45 -12.03
CA LEU A 6 -30.26 37.86 -11.88
C LEU A 6 -30.23 36.35 -12.17
N LEU A 7 -29.43 35.93 -13.14
CA LEU A 7 -29.23 34.54 -13.54
C LEU A 7 -28.67 33.67 -12.40
N TYR A 8 -27.68 34.16 -11.64
CA TYR A 8 -27.15 33.42 -10.49
C TYR A 8 -28.21 33.23 -9.41
N LYS A 9 -28.95 34.30 -9.08
CA LYS A 9 -30.00 34.26 -8.06
C LYS A 9 -31.11 33.26 -8.42
N ILE A 10 -31.52 33.23 -9.69
CA ILE A 10 -32.51 32.26 -10.21
C ILE A 10 -31.97 30.83 -10.18
N LEU A 11 -30.72 30.62 -10.61
CA LEU A 11 -30.13 29.28 -10.70
C LEU A 11 -29.72 28.70 -9.34
N ARG A 12 -29.48 29.52 -8.31
CA ARG A 12 -28.95 29.06 -7.01
C ARG A 12 -29.77 27.93 -6.39
N TRP A 13 -31.07 28.13 -6.20
CA TRP A 13 -31.94 27.15 -5.57
C TRP A 13 -32.07 25.84 -6.37
N PRO A 14 -32.40 25.85 -7.68
CA PRO A 14 -32.54 24.62 -8.44
C PRO A 14 -31.21 23.87 -8.56
N ILE A 15 -30.09 24.56 -8.82
CA ILE A 15 -28.78 23.92 -8.89
C ILE A 15 -28.42 23.27 -7.55
N THR A 16 -28.61 23.96 -6.43
CA THR A 16 -28.31 23.39 -5.09
C THR A 16 -29.07 22.10 -4.82
N LYS A 17 -30.34 22.00 -5.26
CA LYS A 17 -31.14 20.78 -5.10
C LYS A 17 -30.75 19.67 -6.09
N MET A 18 -30.33 20.03 -7.28
CA MET A 18 -29.96 19.08 -8.34
C MET A 18 -28.53 18.56 -8.20
N THR A 19 -27.66 19.30 -7.51
CA THR A 19 -26.26 18.94 -7.34
C THR A 19 -25.95 18.22 -6.03
N ARG A 20 -25.10 17.22 -6.10
CA ARG A 20 -24.38 16.65 -4.96
C ARG A 20 -22.89 16.65 -5.30
N PHE A 21 -22.07 17.14 -4.38
CA PHE A 21 -20.64 17.21 -4.56
C PHE A 21 -19.90 16.54 -3.41
N LYS A 22 -18.71 16.04 -3.68
CA LYS A 22 -17.71 15.68 -2.66
C LYS A 22 -16.64 16.76 -2.67
N ALA A 23 -16.44 17.43 -1.54
CA ALA A 23 -15.35 18.37 -1.34
C ALA A 23 -14.09 17.60 -0.89
N ILE A 24 -12.94 17.90 -1.50
CA ILE A 24 -11.63 17.46 -1.00
C ILE A 24 -10.70 18.67 -1.03
N ALA A 25 -10.34 19.14 0.16
CA ALA A 25 -9.30 20.15 0.36
C ALA A 25 -7.95 19.48 0.62
N ASP A 26 -6.90 19.98 0.00
CA ASP A 26 -5.54 19.56 0.34
C ASP A 26 -5.04 20.36 1.56
N PRO A 27 -4.28 19.72 2.48
CA PRO A 27 -3.76 20.40 3.65
C PRO A 27 -2.76 21.49 3.26
N TYR A 28 -2.67 22.54 4.08
CA TYR A 28 -1.73 23.64 3.89
C TYR A 28 -1.26 24.20 5.22
N GLU A 29 0.06 24.31 5.39
CA GLU A 29 0.69 24.93 6.54
C GLU A 29 0.90 26.42 6.26
N GLY A 30 -0.03 27.24 6.73
CA GLY A 30 0.06 28.69 6.66
C GLY A 30 -1.27 29.35 6.93
N SER A 31 -1.23 30.55 7.50
CA SER A 31 -2.44 31.33 7.79
C SER A 31 -2.49 32.60 6.93
N PRO A 32 -3.66 32.98 6.43
CA PRO A 32 -3.85 34.31 5.85
C PRO A 32 -3.71 35.37 6.96
N SER A 33 -3.47 36.64 6.62
CA SER A 33 -3.34 37.69 7.65
C SER A 33 -4.63 37.94 8.43
N ALA A 34 -5.78 37.53 7.89
CA ALA A 34 -7.06 37.46 8.57
C ALA A 34 -7.88 36.29 7.99
N PRO A 35 -8.81 35.68 8.76
CA PRO A 35 -9.60 34.54 8.30
C PRO A 35 -10.36 34.78 6.98
N ASP A 36 -10.69 36.03 6.66
CA ASP A 36 -11.42 36.44 5.47
C ASP A 36 -10.53 36.84 4.28
N HIS A 37 -9.20 36.91 4.47
CA HIS A 37 -8.23 37.20 3.42
C HIS A 37 -7.97 35.98 2.52
N VAL A 38 -9.06 35.47 1.95
CA VAL A 38 -9.09 34.31 1.08
C VAL A 38 -9.76 34.70 -0.24
N VAL A 39 -9.11 34.37 -1.35
CA VAL A 39 -9.70 34.44 -2.69
C VAL A 39 -9.59 33.09 -3.38
N TYR A 40 -10.44 32.89 -4.38
CA TYR A 40 -10.52 31.65 -5.14
C TYR A 40 -10.06 31.88 -6.57
N VAL A 41 -9.30 30.95 -7.11
CA VAL A 41 -8.92 30.94 -8.53
C VAL A 41 -9.70 29.83 -9.22
N MET A 42 -10.43 30.16 -10.29
CA MET A 42 -11.19 29.22 -11.10
C MET A 42 -10.79 29.33 -12.57
N LYS A 43 -10.96 28.26 -13.36
CA LYS A 43 -10.59 28.30 -14.78
C LYS A 43 -11.36 29.36 -15.58
N ALA A 44 -12.69 29.35 -15.49
CA ALA A 44 -13.56 30.23 -16.29
C ALA A 44 -14.89 30.56 -15.58
N PRO A 45 -15.55 31.69 -15.92
CA PRO A 45 -16.78 32.13 -15.27
C PRO A 45 -18.01 31.30 -15.65
N SER A 46 -18.72 30.81 -14.63
CA SER A 46 -19.93 30.00 -14.78
C SER A 46 -20.82 30.09 -13.55
N ALA A 47 -22.10 30.45 -13.74
CA ALA A 47 -23.06 30.62 -12.64
C ALA A 47 -23.30 29.32 -11.86
N THR A 48 -23.46 28.21 -12.59
CA THR A 48 -23.63 26.89 -11.98
C THR A 48 -22.39 26.47 -11.19
N ASP A 49 -21.19 26.71 -11.73
CA ASP A 49 -19.94 26.38 -11.06
C ASP A 49 -19.75 27.24 -9.80
N LEU A 50 -20.13 28.52 -9.85
CA LEU A 50 -20.09 29.40 -8.69
C LEU A 50 -21.04 28.95 -7.57
N VAL A 51 -22.22 28.41 -7.90
CA VAL A 51 -23.15 27.84 -6.88
C VAL A 51 -22.49 26.66 -6.16
N VAL A 52 -21.87 25.75 -6.91
CA VAL A 52 -21.19 24.57 -6.33
C VAL A 52 -19.96 25.01 -5.53
N ALA A 53 -19.10 25.86 -6.09
CA ALA A 53 -17.92 26.39 -5.39
C ALA A 53 -18.29 27.09 -4.08
N ARG A 54 -19.40 27.85 -4.05
CA ARG A 54 -19.94 28.44 -2.82
C ARG A 54 -20.28 27.39 -1.78
N ASN A 55 -21.05 26.38 -2.15
CA ASN A 55 -21.46 25.35 -1.20
C ASN A 55 -20.24 24.54 -0.72
N THR A 56 -19.26 24.28 -1.60
CA THR A 56 -17.98 23.66 -1.25
C THR A 56 -17.18 24.51 -0.26
N ALA A 57 -17.03 25.81 -0.50
CA ALA A 57 -16.31 26.71 0.41
C ALA A 57 -16.95 26.71 1.80
N LEU A 58 -18.28 26.83 1.87
CA LEU A 58 -19.02 26.83 3.14
C LEU A 58 -18.92 25.50 3.89
N GLU A 59 -18.96 24.36 3.19
CA GLU A 59 -18.77 23.03 3.81
C GLU A 59 -17.37 22.87 4.41
N LEU A 60 -16.36 23.48 3.78
CA LEU A 60 -14.97 23.49 4.25
C LEU A 60 -14.68 24.60 5.27
N GLY A 61 -15.68 25.37 5.71
CA GLY A 61 -15.50 26.49 6.63
C GLY A 61 -14.75 27.71 6.04
N LEU A 62 -14.65 27.79 4.71
CA LEU A 62 -14.00 28.89 4.00
C LEU A 62 -15.00 30.03 3.67
N PRO A 63 -14.52 31.27 3.45
CA PRO A 63 -15.39 32.42 3.18
C PRO A 63 -16.29 32.27 1.93
N ASP A 64 -17.49 32.86 1.95
CA ASP A 64 -18.43 32.74 0.82
C ASP A 64 -17.82 33.40 -0.45
N PRO A 65 -17.59 32.66 -1.56
CA PRO A 65 -17.00 33.22 -2.79
C PRO A 65 -17.90 34.24 -3.50
N THR A 66 -19.16 34.36 -3.10
CA THR A 66 -20.09 35.36 -3.67
C THR A 66 -20.05 36.71 -2.97
N GLN A 67 -19.39 36.78 -1.80
CA GLN A 67 -19.14 38.03 -1.10
C GLN A 67 -17.83 38.66 -1.61
N PRO A 68 -17.74 40.00 -1.71
CA PRO A 68 -16.50 40.66 -2.10
C PRO A 68 -15.43 40.51 -1.00
N LEU A 69 -14.16 40.47 -1.37
CA LEU A 69 -13.05 40.65 -0.42
C LEU A 69 -12.96 42.15 -0.09
N VAL A 70 -13.02 42.52 1.19
CA VAL A 70 -12.91 43.93 1.61
C VAL A 70 -11.65 44.09 2.44
N ILE A 71 -10.69 44.87 1.93
CA ILE A 71 -9.45 45.18 2.64
C ILE A 71 -9.31 46.70 2.65
N ASN A 72 -9.18 47.28 3.85
CA ASN A 72 -9.08 48.74 4.06
C ASN A 72 -10.18 49.56 3.36
N GLY A 73 -11.42 49.07 3.39
CA GLY A 73 -12.57 49.75 2.77
C GLY A 73 -12.61 49.65 1.24
N LYS A 74 -11.60 49.04 0.60
CA LYS A 74 -11.60 48.75 -0.83
C LYS A 74 -12.15 47.34 -1.08
N SER A 75 -13.05 47.22 -2.06
CA SER A 75 -13.71 45.97 -2.44
C SER A 75 -13.00 45.34 -3.64
N PHE A 76 -12.72 44.04 -3.55
CA PHE A 76 -12.08 43.22 -4.58
C PHE A 76 -12.96 42.02 -4.94
N ASP A 77 -12.81 41.50 -6.15
CA ASP A 77 -13.42 40.24 -6.55
C ASP A 77 -12.82 39.09 -5.73
N ARG A 78 -13.68 38.31 -5.07
CA ARG A 78 -13.24 37.13 -4.29
C ARG A 78 -12.97 35.91 -5.17
N VAL A 79 -13.43 35.91 -6.42
CA VAL A 79 -13.17 34.85 -7.39
C VAL A 79 -12.45 35.43 -8.60
N LEU A 80 -11.22 35.00 -8.78
CA LEU A 80 -10.39 35.29 -9.93
C LEU A 80 -10.56 34.18 -10.96
N TYR A 81 -10.63 34.55 -12.24
CA TYR A 81 -10.72 33.59 -13.33
C TYR A 81 -9.44 33.61 -14.16
N LEU A 82 -9.04 32.48 -14.75
CA LEU A 82 -7.87 32.43 -15.64
C LEU A 82 -8.21 32.83 -17.08
N GLU A 83 -9.45 32.60 -17.49
CA GLU A 83 -9.93 32.78 -18.86
C GLU A 83 -11.38 33.27 -18.85
N ASP A 84 -11.73 34.11 -19.83
CA ASP A 84 -13.11 34.54 -20.07
C ASP A 84 -13.42 34.57 -21.58
N PRO A 85 -13.45 33.40 -22.25
CA PRO A 85 -13.61 33.33 -23.70
C PRO A 85 -14.98 33.82 -24.20
N LYS A 86 -15.92 34.10 -23.29
CA LYS A 86 -17.29 34.55 -23.61
C LYS A 86 -17.57 35.96 -23.09
N HIS A 87 -16.54 36.71 -22.67
CA HIS A 87 -16.62 38.08 -22.18
C HIS A 87 -17.76 38.30 -21.17
N ARG A 88 -17.83 37.43 -20.15
CA ARG A 88 -18.85 37.44 -19.10
C ARG A 88 -18.43 38.29 -17.90
N LEU A 89 -17.16 38.70 -17.80
CA LEU A 89 -16.60 39.50 -16.71
C LEU A 89 -16.66 41.00 -17.03
N ALA A 90 -16.64 41.82 -15.97
CA ALA A 90 -16.63 43.29 -16.10
C ALA A 90 -15.22 43.83 -16.32
N GLN A 91 -14.21 43.15 -15.79
CA GLN A 91 -12.78 43.39 -15.98
C GLN A 91 -12.14 42.13 -16.58
N THR A 92 -10.99 42.29 -17.25
CA THR A 92 -10.29 41.12 -17.79
C THR A 92 -9.73 40.25 -16.65
N PRO A 93 -9.62 38.92 -16.85
CA PRO A 93 -8.91 38.03 -15.92
C PRO A 93 -7.60 38.62 -15.40
N GLN A 94 -6.77 39.17 -16.28
CA GLN A 94 -5.46 39.73 -15.96
C GLN A 94 -5.54 40.98 -15.07
N GLU A 95 -6.49 41.88 -15.33
CA GLU A 95 -6.70 43.09 -14.52
C GLU A 95 -7.00 42.75 -13.06
N ALA A 96 -7.84 41.74 -12.81
CA ALA A 96 -8.21 41.32 -11.46
C ALA A 96 -6.99 40.81 -10.65
N PHE A 97 -6.09 40.06 -11.29
CA PHE A 97 -4.84 39.61 -10.65
C PHE A 97 -3.91 40.79 -10.37
N VAL A 98 -3.76 41.72 -11.32
CA VAL A 98 -2.90 42.91 -11.14
C VAL A 98 -3.42 43.80 -10.01
N GLU A 99 -4.73 43.96 -9.87
CA GLU A 99 -5.33 44.76 -8.80
C GLU A 99 -5.02 44.20 -7.40
N LEU A 100 -5.11 42.88 -7.25
CA LEU A 100 -4.80 42.18 -6.00
C LEU A 100 -3.29 42.25 -5.67
N MET A 101 -2.42 42.20 -6.68
CA MET A 101 -0.98 42.37 -6.51
C MET A 101 -0.61 43.78 -6.04
N LYS A 102 -1.23 44.81 -6.64
CA LYS A 102 -1.03 46.21 -6.21
C LYS A 102 -1.43 46.44 -4.76
N LEU A 103 -2.51 45.80 -4.30
CA LEU A 103 -2.92 45.85 -2.89
C LEU A 103 -1.80 45.34 -1.98
N HIS A 104 -1.17 44.22 -2.32
CA HIS A 104 -0.09 43.66 -1.51
C HIS A 104 1.14 44.57 -1.47
N GLN A 105 1.51 45.19 -2.59
CA GLN A 105 2.64 46.14 -2.63
C GLN A 105 2.40 47.37 -1.75
N GLN A 106 1.18 47.90 -1.76
CA GLN A 106 0.81 49.04 -0.91
C GLN A 106 0.77 48.65 0.57
N HIS A 107 0.57 47.36 0.87
CA HIS A 107 0.38 46.86 2.21
C HIS A 107 1.01 45.47 2.40
N ALA A 108 2.33 45.42 2.58
CA ALA A 108 3.11 44.17 2.73
C ALA A 108 2.65 43.29 3.92
N ASN A 109 1.89 43.85 4.86
CA ASN A 109 1.34 43.16 6.02
C ASN A 109 0.15 42.24 5.69
N TYR A 110 -0.50 42.40 4.53
CA TYR A 110 -1.62 41.55 4.12
C TYR A 110 -1.17 40.37 3.28
N ASN A 111 -1.28 39.18 3.87
CA ASN A 111 -1.15 37.90 3.21
C ASN A 111 -2.54 37.41 2.82
N VAL A 112 -2.88 37.52 1.54
CA VAL A 112 -4.09 36.94 0.97
C VAL A 112 -3.76 35.58 0.39
N HIS A 113 -4.56 34.58 0.73
CA HIS A 113 -4.43 33.21 0.23
C HIS A 113 -5.30 33.00 -0.99
N MET A 114 -4.68 32.55 -2.09
CA MET A 114 -5.37 32.26 -3.34
C MET A 114 -5.56 30.75 -3.49
N HIS A 115 -6.75 30.23 -3.23
CA HIS A 115 -7.07 28.81 -3.39
C HIS A 115 -7.51 28.48 -4.81
N PRO A 116 -6.79 27.60 -5.54
CA PRO A 116 -7.30 27.05 -6.80
C PRO A 116 -8.50 26.13 -6.51
N VAL A 117 -9.64 26.41 -7.14
CA VAL A 117 -10.87 25.62 -7.02
C VAL A 117 -11.23 25.02 -8.37
N ALA A 118 -11.18 23.69 -8.45
CA ALA A 118 -11.57 22.92 -9.63
C ALA A 118 -12.84 22.12 -9.38
N LEU A 119 -13.79 22.20 -10.30
CA LEU A 119 -15.04 21.45 -10.25
C LEU A 119 -15.10 20.46 -11.40
N PHE A 120 -15.17 19.18 -11.06
CA PHE A 120 -15.24 18.08 -12.01
C PHE A 120 -16.65 17.50 -12.01
N TRP A 121 -17.37 17.72 -13.12
CA TRP A 121 -18.73 17.23 -13.31
C TRP A 121 -18.69 15.86 -13.98
N GLY A 122 -18.61 14.80 -13.18
CA GLY A 122 -18.12 13.49 -13.63
C GLY A 122 -16.59 13.45 -13.71
N ARG A 123 -16.03 12.28 -14.01
CA ARG A 123 -14.57 12.06 -14.01
C ARG A 123 -14.09 11.41 -15.31
N GLU A 124 -14.77 11.70 -16.42
CA GLU A 124 -14.52 11.03 -17.70
C GLU A 124 -13.17 11.50 -18.31
N PRO A 125 -12.22 10.59 -18.64
CA PRO A 125 -10.97 10.96 -19.32
C PRO A 125 -11.17 11.49 -20.75
N GLY A 126 -12.30 11.16 -21.40
CA GLY A 126 -12.51 11.41 -22.83
C GLY A 126 -11.82 10.39 -23.74
N ARG A 127 -12.00 10.52 -25.07
CA ARG A 127 -11.40 9.65 -26.11
C ARG A 127 -10.60 10.47 -27.12
N GLU A 128 -9.47 9.96 -27.58
CA GLU A 128 -8.56 10.70 -28.49
C GLU A 128 -9.20 11.02 -29.87
N HIS A 129 -10.07 10.17 -30.43
CA HIS A 129 -10.57 10.33 -31.81
C HIS A 129 -11.95 11.02 -31.95
N ASN A 130 -12.64 11.35 -30.85
CA ASN A 130 -13.97 11.98 -30.89
C ASN A 130 -13.89 13.48 -30.57
N GLU A 131 -13.39 14.28 -31.50
CA GLU A 131 -13.46 15.74 -31.39
C GLU A 131 -14.90 16.30 -31.58
N GLY A 132 -15.91 15.46 -31.83
CA GLY A 132 -17.27 15.94 -32.17
C GLY A 132 -18.45 15.46 -31.35
N ARG A 133 -18.41 14.30 -30.65
CA ARG A 133 -19.66 13.65 -30.20
C ARG A 133 -19.61 12.85 -28.88
N THR A 134 -18.71 13.17 -27.95
CA THR A 134 -18.82 12.67 -26.57
C THR A 134 -19.37 13.75 -25.64
N MET A 135 -20.29 13.39 -24.74
CA MET A 135 -20.73 14.22 -23.62
C MET A 135 -19.62 14.35 -22.55
N THR A 136 -18.37 14.57 -22.96
CA THR A 136 -17.21 14.71 -22.08
C THR A 136 -16.96 16.18 -21.74
N ALA A 137 -16.53 16.46 -20.51
CA ALA A 137 -16.27 17.81 -19.98
C ALA A 137 -15.19 18.64 -20.75
N ASP A 138 -14.62 18.12 -21.83
CA ASP A 138 -13.54 18.71 -22.64
C ASP A 138 -13.96 19.92 -23.51
N ILE A 139 -15.15 20.50 -23.31
CA ILE A 139 -15.40 21.85 -23.85
C ILE A 139 -15.12 22.82 -22.72
N GLU A 140 -14.00 23.53 -22.84
CA GLU A 140 -13.40 24.38 -21.81
C GLU A 140 -14.33 25.44 -21.22
N VAL A 141 -15.43 25.79 -21.91
CA VAL A 141 -16.62 26.41 -21.31
C VAL A 141 -17.87 25.88 -22.00
N PRO A 142 -18.62 24.93 -21.40
CA PRO A 142 -19.82 24.38 -22.03
C PRO A 142 -20.80 25.49 -22.44
N GLY A 143 -21.46 25.32 -23.59
CA GLY A 143 -22.63 26.14 -23.94
C GLY A 143 -23.74 26.00 -22.90
N LYS A 144 -24.68 26.95 -22.83
CA LYS A 144 -25.77 26.94 -21.83
C LYS A 144 -26.55 25.61 -21.84
N TRP A 145 -26.89 25.09 -23.02
CA TRP A 145 -27.56 23.79 -23.21
C TRP A 145 -26.73 22.60 -22.78
N ARG A 146 -25.43 22.60 -23.09
CA ARG A 146 -24.52 21.53 -22.66
C ARG A 146 -24.34 21.52 -21.14
N LYS A 147 -24.26 22.70 -20.52
CA LYS A 147 -24.21 22.85 -19.06
C LYS A 147 -25.50 22.35 -18.41
N PHE A 148 -26.67 22.62 -19.00
CA PHE A 148 -27.95 22.09 -18.53
C PHE A 148 -27.95 20.56 -18.48
N TRP A 149 -27.58 19.88 -19.57
CA TRP A 149 -27.52 18.41 -19.59
C TRP A 149 -26.47 17.83 -18.62
N LEU A 150 -25.34 18.52 -18.49
CA LEU A 150 -24.28 18.14 -17.56
C LEU A 150 -24.73 18.26 -16.09
N VAL A 151 -25.56 19.26 -15.75
CA VAL A 151 -26.24 19.32 -14.45
C VAL A 151 -27.23 18.17 -14.29
N MET A 152 -28.04 17.88 -15.32
CA MET A 152 -29.04 16.81 -15.24
C MET A 152 -28.42 15.42 -15.04
N PHE A 153 -27.36 15.07 -15.76
CA PHE A 153 -26.80 13.71 -15.78
C PHE A 153 -25.58 13.51 -14.88
N SER A 154 -24.84 14.58 -14.59
CA SER A 154 -23.61 14.52 -13.79
C SER A 154 -23.67 15.41 -12.55
N GLY A 155 -24.75 16.18 -12.34
CA GLY A 155 -24.88 17.08 -11.18
C GLY A 155 -24.85 16.35 -9.84
N ARG A 156 -25.25 15.08 -9.79
CA ARG A 156 -25.19 14.26 -8.57
C ARG A 156 -23.81 13.70 -8.23
N ASN A 157 -22.85 13.80 -9.15
CA ASN A 157 -21.50 13.26 -9.00
C ASN A 157 -20.46 14.34 -9.34
N ILE A 158 -20.39 15.37 -8.51
CA ILE A 158 -19.40 16.44 -8.66
C ILE A 158 -18.25 16.20 -7.69
N LEU A 159 -17.01 16.29 -8.17
CA LEU A 159 -15.84 16.40 -7.29
C LEU A 159 -15.40 17.87 -7.27
N ALA A 160 -15.36 18.46 -6.09
CA ALA A 160 -14.82 19.79 -5.88
C ALA A 160 -13.45 19.67 -5.21
N ARG A 161 -12.40 20.11 -5.89
CA ARG A 161 -11.02 20.12 -5.39
C ARG A 161 -10.64 21.54 -5.01
N VAL A 162 -10.22 21.70 -3.77
CA VAL A 162 -9.62 22.94 -3.26
C VAL A 162 -8.15 22.64 -3.02
N SER A 163 -7.29 23.16 -3.89
CA SER A 163 -5.84 22.94 -3.79
C SER A 163 -5.23 23.84 -2.71
N PRO A 164 -3.98 23.55 -2.29
CA PRO A 164 -3.27 24.42 -1.35
C PRO A 164 -3.21 25.85 -1.91
N PRO A 165 -3.41 26.87 -1.07
CA PRO A 165 -3.39 28.25 -1.52
C PRO A 165 -1.98 28.66 -1.93
N VAL A 166 -1.93 29.63 -2.83
CA VAL A 166 -0.70 30.39 -3.08
C VAL A 166 -0.78 31.69 -2.28
N SER A 167 0.23 31.95 -1.45
CA SER A 167 0.35 33.19 -0.69
C SER A 167 0.79 34.33 -1.60
N LEU A 168 0.03 35.43 -1.62
CA LEU A 168 0.43 36.64 -2.35
C LEU A 168 1.72 37.26 -1.82
N ARG A 169 1.99 37.14 -0.51
CA ARG A 169 3.20 37.68 0.11
C ARG A 169 4.46 37.03 -0.47
N THR A 170 4.52 35.70 -0.40
CA THR A 170 5.65 34.92 -0.94
C THR A 170 5.91 35.22 -2.42
N MET A 171 4.85 35.56 -3.17
CA MET A 171 4.97 35.88 -4.58
C MET A 171 5.47 37.29 -4.86
N ALA A 172 5.02 38.29 -4.09
CA ALA A 172 5.42 39.68 -4.27
C ALA A 172 6.87 39.93 -3.88
N GLU A 173 7.43 39.11 -2.99
CA GLU A 173 8.86 39.10 -2.64
C GLU A 173 9.76 38.68 -3.82
N SER A 174 9.20 38.05 -4.87
CA SER A 174 9.94 37.82 -6.11
C SER A 174 9.94 39.11 -6.96
N HIS A 175 11.09 39.80 -7.05
CA HIS A 175 11.31 41.14 -7.65
C HIS A 175 10.95 41.31 -9.16
N ALA A 176 9.78 40.87 -9.63
CA ALA A 176 9.28 41.02 -11.00
C ALA A 176 8.22 42.14 -11.09
N SER A 177 8.02 42.71 -12.28
CA SER A 177 6.93 43.67 -12.53
C SER A 177 5.54 43.03 -12.44
N ASP A 178 4.53 43.80 -12.03
CA ASP A 178 3.16 43.31 -11.74
C ASP A 178 2.55 42.50 -12.90
N GLN A 179 2.73 42.98 -14.13
CA GLN A 179 2.21 42.31 -15.32
C GLN A 179 2.94 41.00 -15.58
N ALA A 180 4.28 40.99 -15.49
CA ALA A 180 5.07 39.78 -15.69
C ALA A 180 4.73 38.70 -14.64
N LEU A 181 4.55 39.11 -13.39
CA LEU A 181 4.15 38.22 -12.30
C LEU A 181 2.72 37.70 -12.50
N ALA A 182 1.75 38.56 -12.86
CA ALA A 182 0.39 38.16 -13.20
C ALA A 182 0.34 37.13 -14.34
N HIS A 183 1.11 37.35 -15.42
CA HIS A 183 1.23 36.40 -16.53
C HIS A 183 1.85 35.06 -16.09
N LYS A 184 2.91 35.10 -15.27
CA LYS A 184 3.53 33.89 -14.70
C LYS A 184 2.51 33.11 -13.86
N LEU A 185 1.72 33.78 -13.04
CA LEU A 185 0.70 33.16 -12.20
C LEU A 185 -0.40 32.51 -13.01
N THR A 186 -0.92 33.21 -14.02
CA THR A 186 -1.93 32.62 -14.91
C THR A 186 -1.38 31.37 -15.59
N ARG A 187 -0.12 31.37 -16.04
CA ARG A 187 0.53 30.20 -16.64
C ARG A 187 0.68 29.05 -15.65
N VAL A 188 1.19 29.32 -14.46
CA VAL A 188 1.35 28.29 -13.40
C VAL A 188 0.00 27.71 -13.01
N ALA A 189 -1.02 28.55 -12.82
CA ALA A 189 -2.37 28.11 -12.50
C ALA A 189 -2.99 27.27 -13.63
N ARG A 190 -2.78 27.63 -14.91
CA ARG A 190 -3.21 26.80 -16.05
C ARG A 190 -2.54 25.42 -16.02
N THR A 191 -1.23 25.37 -15.80
CA THR A 191 -0.49 24.10 -15.67
C THR A 191 -1.02 23.29 -14.48
N HIS A 192 -1.29 23.93 -13.35
CA HIS A 192 -1.88 23.30 -12.17
C HIS A 192 -3.24 22.65 -12.48
N PHE A 193 -4.18 23.39 -13.09
CA PHE A 193 -5.48 22.83 -13.46
C PHE A 193 -5.39 21.70 -14.49
N ALA A 194 -4.42 21.77 -15.42
CA ALA A 194 -4.18 20.69 -16.38
C ALA A 194 -3.69 19.41 -15.68
N ARG A 195 -2.73 19.52 -14.75
CA ARG A 195 -2.26 18.39 -13.95
C ARG A 195 -3.34 17.84 -13.02
N LEU A 196 -4.13 18.71 -12.39
CA LEU A 196 -5.24 18.29 -11.54
C LEU A 196 -6.33 17.54 -12.33
N ARG A 197 -6.65 17.99 -13.56
CA ARG A 197 -7.55 17.26 -14.47
C ARG A 197 -6.99 15.89 -14.81
N TYR A 198 -5.70 15.80 -15.07
CA TYR A 198 -5.01 14.55 -15.34
C TYR A 198 -5.08 13.59 -14.15
N ALA A 199 -4.83 14.08 -12.93
CA ALA A 199 -4.90 13.27 -11.71
C ALA A 199 -6.33 12.71 -11.44
N VAL A 200 -7.36 13.53 -11.68
CA VAL A 200 -8.75 13.18 -11.37
C VAL A 200 -9.38 12.23 -12.39
N ALA A 201 -9.07 12.43 -13.68
CA ALA A 201 -9.74 11.69 -14.75
C ALA A 201 -8.82 10.78 -15.55
N GLY A 202 -7.51 10.92 -15.40
CA GLY A 202 -6.52 10.20 -16.18
C GLY A 202 -6.28 10.80 -17.57
N PRO A 203 -5.32 10.22 -18.32
CA PRO A 203 -5.10 10.55 -19.72
C PRO A 203 -6.30 10.14 -20.59
N LYS A 204 -6.42 10.77 -21.77
CA LYS A 204 -7.41 10.37 -22.78
C LYS A 204 -7.22 8.90 -23.16
N LEU A 205 -8.32 8.17 -23.20
CA LEU A 205 -8.30 6.74 -23.50
C LEU A 205 -8.25 6.51 -25.01
N LEU A 206 -7.31 5.67 -25.43
CA LEU A 206 -7.36 4.99 -26.71
C LEU A 206 -8.40 3.87 -26.62
N SER A 207 -9.15 3.63 -27.69
CA SER A 207 -9.92 2.40 -27.76
C SER A 207 -8.97 1.20 -27.75
N ARG A 208 -9.44 0.08 -27.20
CA ARG A 208 -8.64 -1.16 -27.16
C ARG A 208 -8.13 -1.56 -28.53
N GLU A 209 -8.94 -1.41 -29.58
CA GLU A 209 -8.54 -1.78 -30.94
C GLU A 209 -7.47 -0.83 -31.51
N GLU A 210 -7.56 0.46 -31.24
CA GLU A 210 -6.51 1.43 -31.62
C GLU A 210 -5.19 1.11 -30.91
N MET A 211 -5.25 0.85 -29.60
CA MET A 211 -4.06 0.47 -28.83
C MET A 211 -3.41 -0.81 -29.37
N ILE A 212 -4.20 -1.81 -29.75
CA ILE A 212 -3.70 -3.05 -30.34
C ILE A 212 -3.04 -2.77 -31.70
N ARG A 213 -3.66 -1.99 -32.58
CA ARG A 213 -3.10 -1.63 -33.89
C ARG A 213 -1.78 -0.88 -33.74
N ASP A 214 -1.73 0.10 -32.84
CA ASP A 214 -0.52 0.87 -32.55
C ASP A 214 0.62 0.00 -32.01
N LEU A 215 0.31 -1.00 -31.20
CA LEU A 215 1.31 -1.92 -30.66
C LEU A 215 1.83 -2.91 -31.69
N LEU A 216 1.00 -3.39 -32.64
CA LEU A 216 1.45 -4.29 -33.70
C LEU A 216 2.45 -3.63 -34.66
N VAL A 217 2.42 -2.31 -34.80
CA VAL A 217 3.41 -1.57 -35.59
C VAL A 217 4.67 -1.20 -34.79
N ASN A 218 4.71 -1.48 -33.48
CA ASN A 218 5.89 -1.24 -32.65
C ASN A 218 7.08 -2.08 -33.17
N PRO A 219 8.26 -1.48 -33.38
CA PRO A 219 9.42 -2.18 -33.93
C PRO A 219 9.86 -3.42 -33.14
N ALA A 220 9.83 -3.38 -31.81
CA ALA A 220 10.20 -4.51 -30.96
C ALA A 220 9.22 -5.69 -31.13
N ILE A 221 7.91 -5.40 -31.25
CA ILE A 221 6.90 -6.43 -31.55
C ILE A 221 7.10 -6.99 -32.96
N ARG A 222 7.36 -6.14 -33.96
CA ARG A 222 7.64 -6.59 -35.34
C ARG A 222 8.85 -7.50 -35.43
N GLN A 223 9.95 -7.15 -34.75
CA GLN A 223 11.12 -8.00 -34.66
C GLN A 223 10.79 -9.34 -34.00
N ALA A 224 10.09 -9.32 -32.86
CA ALA A 224 9.67 -10.55 -32.17
C ALA A 224 8.74 -11.43 -33.03
N ILE A 225 7.87 -10.84 -33.86
CA ILE A 225 7.03 -11.55 -34.84
C ILE A 225 7.89 -12.25 -35.89
N GLN A 226 8.90 -11.56 -36.44
CA GLN A 226 9.82 -12.14 -37.42
C GLN A 226 10.65 -13.29 -36.83
N GLU A 227 11.14 -13.14 -35.60
CA GLU A 227 11.89 -14.18 -34.89
C GLU A 227 11.00 -15.39 -34.55
N GLU A 228 9.77 -15.17 -34.12
CA GLU A 228 8.77 -16.24 -33.91
C GLU A 228 8.47 -16.98 -35.22
N ALA A 229 8.28 -16.25 -36.32
CA ALA A 229 8.03 -16.83 -37.64
C ALA A 229 9.18 -17.75 -38.09
N ARG A 230 10.43 -17.28 -37.94
CA ARG A 230 11.65 -18.05 -38.27
C ARG A 230 11.80 -19.27 -37.36
N SER A 231 11.76 -19.07 -36.04
CA SER A 231 12.01 -20.14 -35.06
C SER A 231 10.96 -21.26 -35.10
N LYS A 232 9.69 -20.91 -35.32
CA LYS A 232 8.59 -21.88 -35.38
C LYS A 232 8.19 -22.29 -36.78
N LYS A 233 8.90 -21.81 -37.82
CA LYS A 233 8.66 -22.13 -39.24
C LYS A 233 7.20 -21.87 -39.65
N ILE A 234 6.65 -20.73 -39.24
CA ILE A 234 5.29 -20.27 -39.58
C ILE A 234 5.35 -19.02 -40.45
N SER A 235 4.25 -18.69 -41.14
CA SER A 235 4.21 -17.46 -41.93
C SER A 235 4.23 -16.21 -41.04
N PRO A 236 4.77 -15.07 -41.51
CA PRO A 236 4.73 -13.81 -40.78
C PRO A 236 3.31 -13.41 -40.36
N GLU A 237 2.30 -13.66 -41.20
CA GLU A 237 0.89 -13.36 -40.91
C GLU A 237 0.36 -14.23 -39.76
N GLN A 238 0.78 -15.50 -39.69
CA GLN A 238 0.42 -16.39 -38.58
C GLN A 238 1.07 -15.93 -37.27
N ALA A 239 2.33 -15.48 -37.31
CA ALA A 239 3.02 -14.92 -36.15
C ALA A 239 2.38 -13.60 -35.69
N GLU A 240 2.00 -12.72 -36.62
CA GLU A 240 1.28 -11.48 -36.31
C GLU A 240 -0.11 -11.77 -35.70
N LYS A 241 -0.85 -12.74 -36.25
CA LYS A 241 -2.12 -13.19 -35.67
C LYS A 241 -1.95 -13.70 -34.24
N ARG A 242 -0.84 -14.39 -33.93
CA ARG A 242 -0.50 -14.79 -32.55
C ARG A 242 -0.20 -13.57 -31.66
N ALA A 243 0.58 -12.61 -32.13
CA ALA A 243 0.86 -11.38 -31.40
C ALA A 243 -0.42 -10.60 -31.09
N ARG A 244 -1.33 -10.47 -32.08
CA ARG A 244 -2.65 -9.88 -31.90
C ARG A 244 -3.51 -10.64 -30.90
N SER A 245 -3.45 -11.98 -30.91
CA SER A 245 -4.15 -12.80 -29.91
C SER A 245 -3.62 -12.54 -28.50
N TYR A 246 -2.30 -12.43 -28.31
CA TYR A 246 -1.69 -12.06 -27.03
C TYR A 246 -2.10 -10.66 -26.59
N LEU A 247 -2.07 -9.66 -27.47
CA LEU A 247 -2.56 -8.32 -27.17
C LEU A 247 -4.03 -8.33 -26.77
N ASN A 248 -4.86 -9.16 -27.43
CA ASN A 248 -6.25 -9.32 -27.05
C ASN A 248 -6.43 -9.95 -25.66
N GLU A 249 -5.61 -10.95 -25.34
CA GLU A 249 -5.58 -11.58 -24.02
C GLU A 249 -5.14 -10.58 -22.94
N ILE A 250 -4.16 -9.72 -23.22
CA ILE A 250 -3.55 -8.83 -22.24
C ILE A 250 -4.40 -7.57 -22.04
N ALA A 251 -4.73 -6.84 -23.10
CA ALA A 251 -5.18 -5.45 -23.03
C ALA A 251 -6.52 -5.26 -22.28
N ALA A 252 -6.56 -4.21 -21.46
CA ALA A 252 -7.77 -3.70 -20.81
C ALA A 252 -8.72 -3.03 -21.83
N ASP A 253 -9.97 -2.84 -21.45
CA ASP A 253 -10.99 -2.08 -22.21
C ASP A 253 -11.66 -1.07 -21.28
N TYR A 254 -10.87 -0.19 -20.65
CA TYR A 254 -11.35 0.68 -19.57
C TYR A 254 -12.58 1.51 -19.98
N ARG A 255 -13.65 1.45 -19.16
CA ARG A 255 -14.90 2.20 -19.36
C ARG A 255 -15.30 2.92 -18.09
N GLU A 256 -15.22 4.23 -18.10
CA GLU A 256 -15.49 5.04 -16.92
C GLU A 256 -16.97 5.05 -16.48
N GLY A 257 -17.92 4.84 -17.41
CA GLY A 257 -19.33 4.60 -17.05
C GLY A 257 -19.54 3.39 -16.12
N LEU A 258 -18.69 2.36 -16.21
CA LEU A 258 -18.73 1.22 -15.29
C LEU A 258 -18.20 1.62 -13.90
N VAL A 259 -17.18 2.48 -13.84
CA VAL A 259 -16.60 2.96 -12.57
C VAL A 259 -17.64 3.71 -11.74
N ARG A 260 -18.53 4.50 -12.38
CA ARG A 260 -19.63 5.20 -11.68
C ARG A 260 -20.63 4.23 -11.04
N PHE A 261 -21.00 3.16 -11.76
CA PHE A 261 -21.86 2.12 -11.22
C PHE A 261 -21.16 1.34 -10.10
N ALA A 262 -19.89 1.00 -10.33
CA ALA A 262 -19.04 0.32 -9.36
C ALA A 262 -18.90 1.14 -8.06
N ASP A 263 -18.79 2.47 -8.12
CA ASP A 263 -18.73 3.32 -6.93
C ASP A 263 -19.98 3.18 -6.04
N HIS A 264 -21.18 3.15 -6.64
CA HIS A 264 -22.42 2.96 -5.87
C HIS A 264 -22.49 1.56 -5.27
N LEU A 265 -22.19 0.54 -6.08
CA LEU A 265 -22.16 -0.85 -5.64
C LEU A 265 -21.15 -1.06 -4.51
N PHE A 266 -19.94 -0.53 -4.65
CA PHE A 266 -18.87 -0.66 -3.68
C PHE A 266 -19.14 0.17 -2.44
N THR A 267 -19.68 1.39 -2.56
CA THR A 267 -20.11 2.15 -1.38
C THR A 267 -21.13 1.35 -0.56
N TRP A 268 -22.13 0.75 -1.21
CA TRP A 268 -23.08 -0.16 -0.55
C TRP A 268 -22.39 -1.41 0.02
N LEU A 269 -21.50 -2.05 -0.74
CA LEU A 269 -20.78 -3.25 -0.32
C LEU A 269 -19.96 -2.99 0.95
N TRP A 270 -19.15 -1.94 0.94
CA TRP A 270 -18.25 -1.61 2.04
C TRP A 270 -19.02 -1.16 3.28
N THR A 271 -20.05 -0.32 3.14
CA THR A 271 -20.91 0.09 4.28
C THR A 271 -21.75 -1.06 4.86
N LYS A 272 -22.01 -2.10 4.06
CA LYS A 272 -22.71 -3.30 4.52
C LYS A 272 -21.77 -4.30 5.21
N LEU A 273 -20.55 -4.43 4.70
CA LEU A 273 -19.59 -5.41 5.20
C LEU A 273 -18.79 -4.88 6.39
N TYR A 274 -18.27 -3.66 6.30
CA TYR A 274 -17.33 -3.09 7.26
C TYR A 274 -17.96 -1.89 7.98
N ASN A 275 -17.60 -1.73 9.25
CA ASN A 275 -18.04 -0.61 10.09
C ASN A 275 -17.27 0.69 9.76
N GLY A 276 -16.18 0.57 9.01
CA GLY A 276 -15.40 1.69 8.50
C GLY A 276 -14.20 1.23 7.67
N ILE A 277 -13.70 2.14 6.83
CA ILE A 277 -12.42 1.99 6.14
C ILE A 277 -11.56 3.16 6.60
N THR A 278 -10.43 2.87 7.23
CA THR A 278 -9.44 3.89 7.58
C THR A 278 -8.38 3.97 6.50
N VAL A 279 -8.06 5.19 6.08
CA VAL A 279 -7.06 5.46 5.05
C VAL A 279 -6.01 6.40 5.62
N LYS A 280 -4.74 6.00 5.59
CA LYS A 280 -3.60 6.82 6.03
C LYS A 280 -2.74 7.24 4.83
N ASN A 281 -2.17 8.45 4.87
CA ASN A 281 -1.29 9.05 3.87
C ASN A 281 -1.90 9.24 2.46
N SER A 282 -3.22 9.47 2.37
CA SER A 282 -3.90 9.68 1.07
C SER A 282 -3.55 11.03 0.41
N ASP A 283 -3.10 12.01 1.19
CA ASP A 283 -2.62 13.30 0.72
C ASP A 283 -1.32 13.18 -0.09
N THR A 284 -0.40 12.31 0.33
CA THR A 284 0.85 12.02 -0.40
C THR A 284 0.57 11.52 -1.82
N ILE A 285 -0.39 10.60 -2.00
CA ILE A 285 -0.74 10.09 -3.33
C ILE A 285 -1.44 11.14 -4.20
N ARG A 286 -2.26 12.03 -3.59
CA ARG A 286 -2.86 13.16 -4.30
C ARG A 286 -1.79 14.15 -4.77
N LYS A 287 -0.76 14.40 -3.95
CA LYS A 287 0.37 15.27 -4.30
C LYS A 287 1.19 14.70 -5.46
N LEU A 288 1.57 13.43 -5.39
CA LEU A 288 2.30 12.75 -6.48
C LEU A 288 1.56 12.81 -7.82
N ALA A 289 0.25 12.53 -7.80
CA ALA A 289 -0.58 12.59 -8.99
C ALA A 289 -0.66 14.01 -9.57
N GLN A 290 -0.74 15.03 -8.70
CA GLN A 290 -0.73 16.44 -9.08
C GLN A 290 0.64 16.91 -9.61
N ASP A 291 1.74 16.36 -9.11
CA ASP A 291 3.09 16.67 -9.59
C ASP A 291 3.38 16.00 -10.94
N GLY A 292 2.49 15.12 -11.39
CA GLY A 292 2.56 14.46 -12.69
C GLY A 292 3.37 13.18 -12.68
N HIS A 293 3.52 12.54 -11.52
CA HIS A 293 4.21 11.25 -11.42
C HIS A 293 3.39 10.12 -12.03
N GLU A 294 4.08 9.13 -12.60
CA GLU A 294 3.48 7.85 -12.97
C GLU A 294 3.49 6.93 -11.77
N ILE A 295 2.31 6.71 -11.20
CA ILE A 295 2.17 5.98 -9.96
C ILE A 295 2.01 4.48 -10.26
N VAL A 296 2.90 3.69 -9.65
CA VAL A 296 2.80 2.23 -9.59
C VAL A 296 2.44 1.84 -8.17
N TYR A 297 1.19 1.45 -7.93
CA TYR A 297 0.76 0.93 -6.64
C TYR A 297 1.24 -0.51 -6.45
N VAL A 298 1.86 -0.76 -5.30
CA VAL A 298 2.45 -2.05 -4.96
C VAL A 298 1.85 -2.57 -3.65
N PRO A 299 0.62 -3.12 -3.70
CA PRO A 299 -0.05 -3.63 -2.52
C PRO A 299 0.47 -5.01 -2.07
N CYS A 300 0.35 -5.29 -0.77
CA CYS A 300 0.30 -6.68 -0.28
C CYS A 300 -0.95 -7.40 -0.80
N HIS A 301 -0.90 -8.73 -0.91
CA HIS A 301 -2.00 -9.54 -1.40
C HIS A 301 -2.46 -10.57 -0.36
N ARG A 302 -3.65 -10.38 0.19
CA ARG A 302 -4.22 -11.17 1.29
C ARG A 302 -5.64 -11.65 1.01
N SER A 303 -6.41 -10.95 0.17
CA SER A 303 -7.80 -11.26 -0.14
C SER A 303 -8.15 -10.95 -1.60
N HIS A 304 -9.24 -11.52 -2.11
CA HIS A 304 -9.87 -11.05 -3.34
C HIS A 304 -10.50 -9.64 -3.19
N MET A 305 -10.63 -9.12 -1.98
CA MET A 305 -11.10 -7.76 -1.73
C MET A 305 -10.04 -6.68 -2.00
N ASP A 306 -8.76 -7.04 -2.06
CA ASP A 306 -7.65 -6.08 -2.12
C ASP A 306 -7.73 -5.11 -3.29
N TYR A 307 -7.82 -5.63 -4.51
CA TYR A 307 -7.89 -4.82 -5.73
C TYR A 307 -9.21 -4.03 -5.83
N LEU A 308 -10.29 -4.52 -5.21
CA LEU A 308 -11.56 -3.77 -5.15
C LEU A 308 -11.46 -2.62 -4.15
N LEU A 309 -10.87 -2.88 -2.97
CA LEU A 309 -10.72 -1.91 -1.89
C LEU A 309 -9.79 -0.78 -2.32
N LEU A 310 -8.61 -1.11 -2.86
CA LEU A 310 -7.65 -0.11 -3.29
C LEU A 310 -8.20 0.78 -4.41
N SER A 311 -8.80 0.18 -5.45
CA SER A 311 -9.48 0.94 -6.52
C SER A 311 -10.60 1.84 -5.98
N PHE A 312 -11.38 1.35 -5.02
CA PHE A 312 -12.44 2.12 -4.38
C PHE A 312 -11.87 3.30 -3.58
N VAL A 313 -10.84 3.08 -2.77
CA VAL A 313 -10.19 4.13 -1.97
C VAL A 313 -9.58 5.20 -2.88
N ILE A 314 -8.79 4.82 -3.89
CA ILE A 314 -8.21 5.76 -4.88
C ILE A 314 -9.31 6.60 -5.54
N TYR A 315 -10.43 5.98 -5.93
CA TYR A 315 -11.57 6.70 -6.47
C TYR A 315 -12.19 7.65 -5.43
N LYS A 316 -12.36 7.23 -4.18
CA LYS A 316 -12.89 8.11 -3.12
C LYS A 316 -11.93 9.27 -2.84
N GLU A 317 -10.62 9.09 -2.97
CA GLU A 317 -9.61 10.15 -2.87
C GLU A 317 -9.61 11.13 -4.06
N GLY A 318 -10.52 10.93 -5.02
CA GLY A 318 -10.71 11.83 -6.15
C GLY A 318 -9.73 11.60 -7.28
N LEU A 319 -9.01 10.47 -7.27
CA LEU A 319 -8.07 10.08 -8.33
C LEU A 319 -8.69 9.05 -9.27
N VAL A 320 -8.08 8.90 -10.45
CA VAL A 320 -8.42 7.85 -11.40
C VAL A 320 -7.92 6.48 -10.89
N PRO A 321 -8.78 5.43 -10.87
CA PRO A 321 -8.34 4.09 -10.51
C PRO A 321 -7.25 3.55 -11.46
N PRO A 322 -6.31 2.74 -10.95
CA PRO A 322 -5.20 2.23 -11.75
C PRO A 322 -5.63 1.12 -12.72
N HIS A 323 -4.78 0.85 -13.71
CA HIS A 323 -4.84 -0.37 -14.48
C HIS A 323 -4.25 -1.52 -13.65
N ILE A 324 -5.02 -2.59 -13.46
CA ILE A 324 -4.69 -3.65 -12.50
C ILE A 324 -4.12 -4.86 -13.25
N ALA A 325 -2.93 -5.31 -12.85
CA ALA A 325 -2.35 -6.55 -13.36
C ALA A 325 -3.06 -7.76 -12.73
N ALA A 326 -3.81 -8.52 -13.53
CA ALA A 326 -4.62 -9.65 -13.06
C ALA A 326 -4.17 -10.98 -13.66
N GLY A 327 -4.16 -12.04 -12.85
CA GLY A 327 -3.88 -13.38 -13.37
C GLY A 327 -4.93 -13.83 -14.41
N VAL A 328 -4.50 -14.43 -15.51
CA VAL A 328 -5.38 -14.92 -16.60
C VAL A 328 -6.45 -15.91 -16.12
N ASN A 329 -6.25 -16.56 -14.96
CA ASN A 329 -7.25 -17.40 -14.30
C ASN A 329 -8.54 -16.66 -13.91
N LEU A 330 -8.52 -15.34 -13.82
CA LEU A 330 -9.69 -14.49 -13.57
C LEU A 330 -10.41 -14.07 -14.87
N ASN A 331 -9.85 -14.39 -16.05
CA ASN A 331 -10.41 -14.03 -17.35
C ASN A 331 -11.41 -15.07 -17.86
N PHE A 332 -12.54 -15.24 -17.18
CA PHE A 332 -13.64 -16.10 -17.63
C PHE A 332 -14.92 -15.28 -17.84
N PHE A 333 -15.72 -15.62 -18.85
CA PHE A 333 -16.98 -14.92 -19.11
C PHE A 333 -18.00 -15.21 -18.00
N PRO A 334 -18.74 -14.21 -17.48
CA PRO A 334 -18.73 -12.77 -17.84
C PRO A 334 -17.74 -11.89 -17.04
N VAL A 335 -17.11 -12.43 -16.00
CA VAL A 335 -16.25 -11.68 -15.04
C VAL A 335 -15.06 -11.00 -15.71
N GLY A 336 -14.35 -11.74 -16.56
CA GLY A 336 -13.18 -11.22 -17.27
C GLY A 336 -13.51 -9.96 -18.08
N THR A 337 -14.66 -9.95 -18.75
CA THR A 337 -15.14 -8.78 -19.50
C THR A 337 -15.40 -7.57 -18.59
N LEU A 338 -15.98 -7.80 -17.41
CA LEU A 338 -16.22 -6.74 -16.43
C LEU A 338 -14.90 -6.17 -15.89
N PHE A 339 -13.95 -7.05 -15.54
CA PHE A 339 -12.64 -6.63 -15.06
C PHE A 339 -11.83 -5.87 -16.12
N ARG A 340 -11.84 -6.31 -17.39
CA ARG A 340 -11.23 -5.52 -18.49
C ARG A 340 -11.81 -4.12 -18.55
N ARG A 341 -13.13 -4.01 -18.39
CA ARG A 341 -13.84 -2.72 -18.38
C ARG A 341 -13.54 -1.86 -17.16
N GLY A 342 -13.16 -2.48 -16.04
CA GLY A 342 -12.66 -1.79 -14.86
C GLY A 342 -11.19 -1.38 -14.94
N GLY A 343 -10.44 -1.79 -15.96
CA GLY A 343 -9.01 -1.49 -16.12
C GLY A 343 -8.05 -2.67 -15.91
N ALA A 344 -8.57 -3.89 -15.68
CA ALA A 344 -7.71 -5.05 -15.52
C ALA A 344 -7.08 -5.47 -16.84
N PHE A 345 -5.76 -5.69 -16.82
CA PHE A 345 -5.02 -6.33 -17.91
C PHE A 345 -4.46 -7.67 -17.42
N PHE A 346 -4.46 -8.68 -18.30
CA PHE A 346 -4.21 -10.05 -17.87
C PHE A 346 -2.81 -10.52 -18.17
N LEU A 347 -2.21 -11.21 -17.20
CA LEU A 347 -0.90 -11.86 -17.35
C LEU A 347 -0.98 -13.37 -17.07
N ARG A 348 -0.12 -14.11 -17.76
CA ARG A 348 0.12 -15.53 -17.49
C ARG A 348 1.02 -15.69 -16.26
N ARG A 349 0.97 -16.88 -15.65
CA ARG A 349 1.80 -17.20 -14.47
C ARG A 349 3.30 -17.30 -14.77
N SER A 350 3.65 -17.64 -16.00
CA SER A 350 5.03 -17.77 -16.46
C SER A 350 5.14 -17.34 -17.92
N PHE A 351 6.23 -16.66 -18.25
CA PHE A 351 6.56 -16.24 -19.61
C PHE A 351 7.68 -17.10 -20.22
N ARG A 352 8.17 -18.12 -19.48
CA ARG A 352 9.33 -18.92 -19.83
C ARG A 352 9.15 -19.58 -21.19
N GLY A 353 10.14 -19.42 -22.07
CA GLY A 353 10.14 -20.02 -23.42
C GLY A 353 9.25 -19.32 -24.44
N ASN A 354 8.55 -18.23 -24.09
CA ASN A 354 7.72 -17.48 -25.04
C ASN A 354 8.20 -16.02 -25.17
N LYS A 355 9.20 -15.81 -26.04
CA LYS A 355 9.79 -14.49 -26.30
C LYS A 355 8.75 -13.52 -26.87
N LEU A 356 7.92 -13.96 -27.83
CA LEU A 356 6.88 -13.12 -28.43
C LEU A 356 5.89 -12.58 -27.38
N TYR A 357 5.37 -13.45 -26.50
CA TYR A 357 4.47 -13.01 -25.43
C TYR A 357 5.15 -12.03 -24.47
N SER A 358 6.40 -12.32 -24.07
CA SER A 358 7.17 -11.45 -23.18
C SER A 358 7.36 -10.05 -23.76
N THR A 359 7.72 -9.97 -25.05
CA THR A 359 7.87 -8.69 -25.75
C THR A 359 6.53 -7.96 -25.86
N VAL A 360 5.47 -8.63 -26.29
CA VAL A 360 4.12 -8.04 -26.41
C VAL A 360 3.65 -7.46 -25.07
N PHE A 361 3.80 -8.22 -23.98
CA PHE A 361 3.39 -7.78 -22.65
C PHE A 361 4.21 -6.58 -22.16
N ARG A 362 5.52 -6.61 -22.34
CA ARG A 362 6.41 -5.50 -21.98
C ARG A 362 6.09 -4.23 -22.76
N GLU A 363 5.85 -4.32 -24.07
CA GLU A 363 5.49 -3.16 -24.89
C GLU A 363 4.12 -2.59 -24.49
N TYR A 364 3.16 -3.45 -24.14
CA TYR A 364 1.87 -3.01 -23.59
C TYR A 364 2.06 -2.23 -22.28
N LEU A 365 2.84 -2.76 -21.32
CA LEU A 365 3.13 -2.09 -20.05
C LEU A 365 3.87 -0.76 -20.27
N THR A 366 4.87 -0.75 -21.15
CA THR A 366 5.60 0.48 -21.53
C THR A 366 4.65 1.52 -22.12
N ARG A 367 3.69 1.10 -22.96
CA ARG A 367 2.67 2.00 -23.51
C ARG A 367 1.76 2.58 -22.43
N LEU A 368 1.45 1.82 -21.38
CA LEU A 368 0.68 2.34 -20.25
C LEU A 368 1.42 3.50 -19.56
N PHE A 369 2.71 3.31 -19.25
CA PHE A 369 3.53 4.36 -18.64
C PHE A 369 3.76 5.57 -19.56
N GLN A 370 3.97 5.35 -20.86
CA GLN A 370 4.13 6.46 -21.83
C GLN A 370 2.88 7.34 -21.95
N LYS A 371 1.68 6.75 -21.85
CA LYS A 371 0.41 7.49 -21.86
C LYS A 371 0.06 8.06 -20.48
N GLY A 372 0.77 7.59 -19.46
CA GLY A 372 0.69 7.97 -18.06
C GLY A 372 -0.53 7.44 -17.30
N TYR A 373 -0.84 6.17 -17.56
CA TYR A 373 -1.80 5.44 -16.73
C TYR A 373 -1.11 4.98 -15.45
N ALA A 374 -1.77 5.22 -14.31
CA ALA A 374 -1.40 4.57 -13.06
C ALA A 374 -1.60 3.04 -13.19
N VAL A 375 -0.71 2.28 -12.58
CA VAL A 375 -0.70 0.81 -12.64
C VAL A 375 -0.71 0.23 -11.22
N GLU A 376 -1.38 -0.89 -11.03
CA GLU A 376 -1.37 -1.67 -9.78
C GLU A 376 -0.90 -3.10 -10.09
N TYR A 377 0.05 -3.61 -9.31
CA TYR A 377 0.38 -5.04 -9.33
C TYR A 377 0.88 -5.55 -7.98
N PHE A 378 0.50 -6.80 -7.67
CA PHE A 378 0.94 -7.51 -6.48
C PHE A 378 2.29 -8.19 -6.73
N MET A 379 3.35 -7.72 -6.06
CA MET A 379 4.68 -8.32 -6.21
C MET A 379 4.74 -9.76 -5.70
N GLU A 380 3.94 -10.13 -4.71
CA GLU A 380 3.88 -11.48 -4.14
C GLU A 380 3.50 -12.57 -5.17
N GLY A 381 2.84 -12.20 -6.28
CA GLY A 381 2.39 -13.11 -7.33
C GLY A 381 1.22 -14.02 -6.94
N GLY A 382 0.71 -13.91 -5.71
CA GLY A 382 -0.47 -14.59 -5.20
C GLY A 382 -0.80 -14.17 -3.78
N ARG A 383 -2.00 -14.51 -3.31
CA ARG A 383 -2.46 -14.20 -1.95
C ARG A 383 -1.62 -14.91 -0.88
N SER A 384 -1.30 -14.26 0.21
CA SER A 384 -0.76 -14.93 1.39
C SER A 384 -1.83 -15.80 2.05
N ARG A 385 -1.46 -17.05 2.39
CA ARG A 385 -2.32 -17.96 3.16
C ARG A 385 -2.05 -17.90 4.66
N THR A 386 -0.91 -17.34 5.06
CA THR A 386 -0.47 -17.26 6.45
C THR A 386 -0.57 -15.83 7.00
N GLY A 387 -0.94 -14.83 6.19
CA GLY A 387 -0.99 -13.41 6.57
C GLY A 387 0.36 -12.68 6.42
N ARG A 388 1.47 -13.43 6.40
CA ARG A 388 2.82 -12.91 6.14
C ARG A 388 3.00 -12.52 4.68
N LEU A 389 3.87 -11.55 4.40
CA LEU A 389 4.27 -11.24 3.03
C LEU A 389 5.00 -12.44 2.40
N LEU A 390 4.75 -12.68 1.11
CA LEU A 390 5.44 -13.71 0.33
C LEU A 390 6.67 -13.13 -0.40
N PRO A 391 7.71 -13.94 -0.65
CA PRO A 391 8.85 -13.52 -1.47
C PRO A 391 8.43 -12.93 -2.82
N PRO A 392 8.90 -11.71 -3.18
CA PRO A 392 8.41 -10.99 -4.34
C PRO A 392 8.82 -11.65 -5.67
N LYS A 393 7.97 -11.50 -6.68
CA LYS A 393 8.21 -11.86 -8.08
C LYS A 393 8.64 -10.61 -8.84
N THR A 394 9.92 -10.57 -9.20
CA THR A 394 10.60 -9.40 -9.76
C THR A 394 10.29 -9.09 -11.22
N GLY A 395 9.48 -9.90 -11.91
CA GLY A 395 9.23 -9.76 -13.35
C GLY A 395 8.58 -8.43 -13.74
N MET A 396 7.50 -8.02 -13.06
CA MET A 396 6.82 -6.74 -13.33
C MET A 396 7.71 -5.54 -13.00
N LEU A 397 8.48 -5.65 -11.92
CA LEU A 397 9.42 -4.62 -11.50
C LEU A 397 10.54 -4.44 -12.53
N ALA A 398 11.13 -5.54 -13.01
CA ALA A 398 12.12 -5.53 -14.07
C ALA A 398 11.58 -4.90 -15.36
N MET A 399 10.34 -5.20 -15.74
CA MET A 399 9.70 -4.57 -16.91
C MET A 399 9.46 -3.07 -16.70
N THR A 400 9.12 -2.65 -15.48
CA THR A 400 8.95 -1.23 -15.12
C THR A 400 10.28 -0.47 -15.25
N LEU A 401 11.39 -1.04 -14.76
CA LEU A 401 12.72 -0.46 -14.94
C LEU A 401 13.13 -0.41 -16.42
N GLN A 402 12.82 -1.45 -17.19
CA GLN A 402 13.06 -1.43 -18.64
C GLN A 402 12.29 -0.33 -19.35
N SER A 403 11.05 -0.05 -18.93
CA SER A 403 10.29 1.09 -19.44
C SER A 403 10.98 2.41 -19.11
N GLN A 404 11.51 2.58 -17.88
CA GLN A 404 12.26 3.77 -17.49
C GLN A 404 13.51 3.99 -18.37
N LEU A 405 14.25 2.93 -18.71
CA LEU A 405 15.42 2.99 -19.59
C LEU A 405 15.10 3.37 -21.04
N ARG A 406 13.82 3.44 -21.44
CA ARG A 406 13.39 3.85 -22.78
C ARG A 406 12.93 5.30 -22.86
N GLY A 407 13.34 6.12 -21.90
CA GLY A 407 13.08 7.55 -21.90
C GLY A 407 11.62 7.91 -21.59
N VAL A 408 10.97 7.18 -20.67
CA VAL A 408 9.68 7.65 -20.12
C VAL A 408 9.90 9.04 -19.50
N THR A 409 9.19 10.04 -20.05
CA THR A 409 9.42 11.46 -19.75
C THR A 409 8.94 11.87 -18.36
N ARG A 410 8.00 11.11 -17.79
CA ARG A 410 7.39 11.38 -16.49
C ARG A 410 8.03 10.48 -15.42
N PRO A 411 8.28 11.00 -14.21
CA PRO A 411 8.93 10.21 -13.17
C PRO A 411 8.04 9.06 -12.72
N VAL A 412 8.54 7.82 -12.83
CA VAL A 412 7.88 6.64 -12.27
C VAL A 412 8.12 6.58 -10.78
N THR A 413 7.06 6.41 -9.99
CA THR A 413 7.10 6.32 -8.53
C THR A 413 6.30 5.14 -8.05
N PHE A 414 6.95 4.27 -7.28
CA PHE A 414 6.29 3.17 -6.59
C PHE A 414 5.64 3.68 -5.32
N VAL A 415 4.41 3.27 -5.07
CA VAL A 415 3.69 3.53 -3.82
C VAL A 415 3.40 2.17 -3.17
N PRO A 416 4.17 1.78 -2.15
CA PRO A 416 3.89 0.62 -1.31
C PRO A 416 2.51 0.77 -0.65
N VAL A 417 1.70 -0.28 -0.64
CA VAL A 417 0.36 -0.23 -0.02
C VAL A 417 0.13 -1.41 0.92
N TYR A 418 -0.13 -1.09 2.19
CA TYR A 418 -0.62 -2.07 3.14
C TYR A 418 -2.14 -2.15 3.07
N LEU A 419 -2.67 -3.38 3.01
CA LEU A 419 -4.09 -3.69 3.08
C LEU A 419 -4.33 -4.65 4.27
N GLY A 420 -5.18 -4.22 5.19
CA GLY A 420 -5.52 -4.98 6.41
C GLY A 420 -7.03 -5.07 6.62
N TYR A 421 -7.49 -6.20 7.15
CA TYR A 421 -8.90 -6.42 7.47
C TYR A 421 -9.03 -7.10 8.82
N GLU A 422 -10.08 -6.74 9.56
CA GLU A 422 -10.43 -7.49 10.77
C GLU A 422 -11.14 -8.80 10.46
N HIS A 423 -11.71 -8.98 9.27
CA HIS A 423 -12.24 -10.25 8.79
C HIS A 423 -11.94 -10.47 7.30
N VAL A 424 -11.34 -11.62 7.00
CA VAL A 424 -11.09 -12.13 5.65
C VAL A 424 -11.86 -13.43 5.47
N MET A 425 -12.81 -13.47 4.53
CA MET A 425 -13.70 -14.63 4.32
C MET A 425 -12.93 -15.88 3.88
N GLU A 426 -11.89 -15.69 3.07
CA GLU A 426 -11.11 -16.78 2.49
C GLU A 426 -10.17 -17.47 3.49
N VAL A 427 -10.01 -16.94 4.71
CA VAL A 427 -9.16 -17.58 5.72
C VAL A 427 -9.61 -19.01 6.02
N SER A 428 -10.92 -19.26 6.05
CA SER A 428 -11.47 -20.61 6.25
C SER A 428 -11.02 -21.63 5.18
N THR A 429 -10.89 -21.21 3.92
CA THR A 429 -10.46 -22.08 2.81
C THR A 429 -8.94 -22.22 2.77
N TYR A 430 -8.19 -21.22 3.21
CA TYR A 430 -6.72 -21.25 3.29
C TYR A 430 -6.23 -22.36 4.23
N HIS A 431 -6.93 -22.60 5.34
CA HIS A 431 -6.64 -23.72 6.23
C HIS A 431 -6.74 -25.08 5.53
N GLY A 432 -7.78 -25.28 4.70
CA GLY A 432 -7.93 -26.49 3.91
C GLY A 432 -6.77 -26.66 2.94
N GLU A 433 -6.39 -25.59 2.22
CA GLU A 433 -5.25 -25.60 1.29
C GLU A 433 -3.93 -25.95 2.00
N LEU A 434 -3.68 -25.39 3.18
CA LEU A 434 -2.45 -25.62 3.96
C LEU A 434 -2.39 -27.03 4.55
N LYS A 435 -3.54 -27.65 4.85
CA LYS A 435 -3.64 -29.07 5.26
C LYS A 435 -3.57 -30.05 4.07
N GLY A 436 -3.15 -29.59 2.89
CA GLY A 436 -2.97 -30.43 1.71
C GLY A 436 -4.23 -30.66 0.87
N GLN A 437 -5.35 -30.00 1.17
CA GLN A 437 -6.52 -30.07 0.29
C GLN A 437 -6.22 -29.36 -1.03
N ALA A 438 -6.73 -29.91 -2.13
CA ALA A 438 -6.57 -29.30 -3.44
C ALA A 438 -7.12 -27.87 -3.44
N LYS A 439 -6.33 -26.94 -4.02
CA LYS A 439 -6.72 -25.55 -4.19
C LYS A 439 -8.11 -25.45 -4.83
N LYS A 440 -9.09 -24.94 -4.08
CA LYS A 440 -10.44 -24.71 -4.62
C LYS A 440 -10.38 -23.51 -5.56
N LYS A 441 -11.05 -23.62 -6.72
CA LYS A 441 -11.24 -22.48 -7.62
C LYS A 441 -12.23 -21.51 -6.98
N GLU A 442 -11.72 -20.59 -6.18
CA GLU A 442 -12.53 -19.52 -5.61
C GLU A 442 -12.92 -18.50 -6.68
N SER A 443 -14.17 -18.05 -6.65
CA SER A 443 -14.68 -17.03 -7.56
C SER A 443 -15.03 -15.78 -6.79
N VAL A 444 -14.78 -14.61 -7.38
CA VAL A 444 -15.18 -13.32 -6.82
C VAL A 444 -16.70 -13.25 -6.58
N PHE A 445 -17.51 -14.00 -7.34
CA PHE A 445 -18.94 -14.12 -7.07
C PHE A 445 -19.28 -14.82 -5.75
N GLN A 446 -18.41 -15.71 -5.26
CA GLN A 446 -18.61 -16.35 -3.95
C GLN A 446 -18.46 -15.32 -2.82
N VAL A 447 -17.58 -14.33 -2.97
CA VAL A 447 -17.50 -13.19 -2.05
C VAL A 447 -18.86 -12.48 -2.00
N PHE A 448 -19.42 -12.11 -3.17
CA PHE A 448 -20.72 -11.44 -3.24
C PHE A 448 -21.90 -12.27 -2.72
N SER A 449 -21.88 -13.60 -2.88
CA SER A 449 -22.94 -14.47 -2.34
C SER A 449 -22.84 -14.63 -0.82
N MET A 450 -21.61 -14.69 -0.27
CA MET A 450 -21.38 -14.76 1.18
C MET A 450 -21.71 -13.45 1.90
N VAL A 451 -21.54 -12.30 1.24
CA VAL A 451 -21.98 -10.96 1.72
C VAL A 451 -23.47 -10.90 2.07
N ARG A 452 -24.31 -11.79 1.54
CA ARG A 452 -25.74 -11.83 1.88
C ARG A 452 -25.99 -12.39 3.28
N LYS A 453 -25.07 -13.19 3.83
CA LYS A 453 -25.22 -13.93 5.09
C LYS A 453 -24.48 -13.30 6.28
N LEU A 454 -23.53 -12.40 6.04
CA LEU A 454 -22.68 -11.81 7.08
C LEU A 454 -22.88 -10.29 7.13
N ARG A 455 -22.89 -9.72 8.35
CA ARG A 455 -23.21 -8.28 8.57
C ARG A 455 -22.15 -7.49 9.35
N ASN A 456 -21.01 -8.07 9.74
CA ASN A 456 -19.97 -7.34 10.48
C ASN A 456 -18.57 -7.94 10.23
N PHE A 457 -17.81 -7.38 9.29
CA PHE A 457 -16.41 -7.74 9.03
C PHE A 457 -15.42 -6.87 9.80
N GLY A 458 -15.90 -6.02 10.71
CA GLY A 458 -15.10 -5.06 11.43
C GLY A 458 -14.63 -3.93 10.53
N HIS A 459 -13.36 -3.54 10.62
CA HIS A 459 -12.76 -2.42 9.90
C HIS A 459 -11.79 -2.90 8.82
N GLY A 460 -11.75 -2.14 7.73
CA GLY A 460 -10.71 -2.21 6.70
C GLY A 460 -9.67 -1.11 6.88
N TYR A 461 -8.44 -1.39 6.52
CA TYR A 461 -7.30 -0.49 6.67
C TYR A 461 -6.52 -0.41 5.37
N VAL A 462 -6.24 0.81 4.91
CA VAL A 462 -5.41 1.11 3.75
C VAL A 462 -4.36 2.13 4.13
N THR A 463 -3.08 1.76 4.07
CA THR A 463 -1.97 2.68 4.32
C THR A 463 -1.15 2.80 3.06
N PHE A 464 -0.99 4.02 2.56
CA PHE A 464 -0.02 4.34 1.53
C PHE A 464 1.34 4.58 2.20
N GLY A 465 2.29 3.65 2.04
CA GLY A 465 3.63 3.78 2.60
C GLY A 465 4.49 4.80 1.85
N GLU A 466 5.68 5.07 2.38
CA GLU A 466 6.62 6.03 1.79
C GLU A 466 6.87 5.78 0.28
N PRO A 467 6.54 6.74 -0.60
CA PRO A 467 6.75 6.57 -2.04
C PRO A 467 8.23 6.47 -2.42
N LEU A 468 8.54 5.60 -3.37
CA LEU A 468 9.90 5.42 -3.89
C LEU A 468 9.95 5.87 -5.35
N ARG A 469 10.62 7.01 -5.59
CA ARG A 469 10.86 7.49 -6.96
C ARG A 469 11.98 6.68 -7.60
N LEU A 470 11.67 6.05 -8.74
CA LEU A 470 12.57 5.08 -9.37
C LEU A 470 13.90 5.72 -9.80
N SER A 471 13.88 6.93 -10.38
CA SER A 471 15.10 7.63 -10.79
C SER A 471 16.06 7.86 -9.62
N ASP A 472 15.50 8.28 -8.48
CA ASP A 472 16.28 8.69 -7.31
C ASP A 472 16.88 7.46 -6.61
N TYR A 473 16.16 6.33 -6.65
CA TYR A 473 16.70 5.04 -6.23
C TYR A 473 17.82 4.55 -7.16
N LEU A 474 17.62 4.61 -8.48
CA LEU A 474 18.65 4.21 -9.45
C LEU A 474 19.90 5.09 -9.37
N ASP A 475 19.76 6.39 -9.07
CA ASP A 475 20.89 7.30 -8.87
C ASP A 475 21.81 6.85 -7.73
N ARG A 476 21.24 6.24 -6.68
CA ARG A 476 21.97 5.70 -5.54
C ARG A 476 22.50 4.28 -5.81
N ALA A 477 21.66 3.41 -6.35
CA ALA A 477 21.98 1.99 -6.54
C ALA A 477 22.91 1.73 -7.74
N GLN A 478 22.84 2.55 -8.79
CA GLN A 478 23.63 2.42 -10.00
C GLN A 478 23.82 3.80 -10.67
N SER A 479 24.76 4.62 -10.19
CA SER A 479 24.92 6.03 -10.61
C SER A 479 25.02 6.26 -12.13
N ASN A 480 25.58 5.31 -12.89
CA ASN A 480 25.70 5.36 -14.35
C ASN A 480 24.55 4.66 -15.11
N TRP A 481 23.40 4.41 -14.48
CA TRP A 481 22.25 3.76 -15.13
C TRP A 481 21.76 4.53 -16.37
N ARG A 482 21.98 5.85 -16.41
CA ARG A 482 21.62 6.71 -17.55
C ARG A 482 22.37 6.36 -18.83
N ASP A 483 23.55 5.76 -18.74
CA ASP A 483 24.31 5.28 -19.91
C ASP A 483 23.59 4.12 -20.61
N SER A 484 22.71 3.42 -19.88
CA SER A 484 21.87 2.35 -20.41
C SER A 484 20.53 2.85 -20.97
N VAL A 485 20.26 4.16 -20.94
CA VAL A 485 19.04 4.75 -21.48
C VAL A 485 19.17 4.83 -23.01
N THR A 486 18.28 4.16 -23.73
CA THR A 486 18.26 4.24 -25.19
C THR A 486 17.27 5.30 -25.65
N SER A 487 17.73 6.16 -26.55
CA SER A 487 16.89 7.14 -27.24
C SER A 487 16.52 6.57 -28.60
N GLY A 488 15.32 5.99 -28.75
CA GLY A 488 14.82 5.57 -30.06
C GLY A 488 14.22 4.16 -30.12
N VAL A 489 14.39 3.51 -31.27
CA VAL A 489 13.73 2.27 -31.67
C VAL A 489 14.46 1.00 -31.17
N GLU A 490 15.72 1.13 -30.76
CA GLU A 490 16.54 0.00 -30.34
C GLU A 490 16.16 -0.51 -28.95
N GLU A 491 15.98 -1.83 -28.85
CA GLU A 491 15.72 -2.48 -27.58
C GLU A 491 16.96 -2.37 -26.70
N PRO A 492 16.90 -1.70 -25.53
CA PRO A 492 18.05 -1.65 -24.63
C PRO A 492 18.41 -3.07 -24.22
N ALA A 493 19.65 -3.48 -24.50
CA ALA A 493 20.16 -4.74 -24.00
C ALA A 493 20.00 -4.76 -22.47
N LYS A 494 19.41 -5.81 -21.92
CA LYS A 494 19.20 -5.93 -20.47
C LYS A 494 20.56 -5.79 -19.75
N PRO A 495 20.81 -4.70 -19.01
CA PRO A 495 22.11 -4.50 -18.38
C PRO A 495 22.37 -5.56 -17.32
N ARG A 496 23.64 -5.95 -17.12
CA ARG A 496 24.02 -6.96 -16.12
C ARG A 496 23.64 -6.54 -14.69
N TRP A 497 23.76 -5.25 -14.38
CA TRP A 497 23.40 -4.67 -13.09
C TRP A 497 21.90 -4.73 -12.78
N MET A 498 21.04 -4.88 -13.80
CA MET A 498 19.59 -4.72 -13.64
C MET A 498 18.97 -5.80 -12.74
N THR A 499 19.42 -7.05 -12.84
CA THR A 499 18.82 -8.14 -12.03
C THR A 499 19.09 -7.96 -10.53
N PRO A 500 20.35 -7.73 -10.07
CA PRO A 500 20.63 -7.43 -8.67
C PRO A 500 19.87 -6.20 -8.13
N VAL A 501 19.84 -5.11 -8.90
CA VAL A 501 19.14 -3.87 -8.50
C VAL A 501 17.63 -4.11 -8.37
N VAL A 502 17.01 -4.87 -9.27
CA VAL A 502 15.59 -5.22 -9.17
C VAL A 502 15.31 -6.07 -7.93
N ASN A 503 16.18 -7.02 -7.60
CA ASN A 503 15.99 -7.87 -6.42
C ASN A 503 16.03 -7.03 -5.13
N THR A 504 17.02 -6.14 -5.02
CA THR A 504 17.17 -5.23 -3.87
C THR A 504 16.00 -4.26 -3.79
N LEU A 505 15.56 -3.69 -4.93
CA LEU A 505 14.39 -2.82 -4.98
C LEU A 505 13.11 -3.53 -4.56
N ALA A 506 12.94 -4.79 -4.97
CA ALA A 506 11.78 -5.57 -4.56
C ALA A 506 11.74 -5.74 -3.05
N ASP A 507 12.89 -6.05 -2.44
CA ASP A 507 13.01 -6.18 -0.99
C ASP A 507 12.68 -4.87 -0.26
N VAL A 508 13.25 -3.74 -0.69
CA VAL A 508 12.94 -2.41 -0.16
C VAL A 508 11.44 -2.10 -0.23
N LEU A 509 10.78 -2.43 -1.36
CA LEU A 509 9.35 -2.20 -1.50
C LEU A 509 8.53 -3.10 -0.57
N MET A 510 8.93 -4.35 -0.32
CA MET A 510 8.26 -5.24 0.63
C MET A 510 8.38 -4.73 2.08
N ARG A 511 9.55 -4.23 2.48
CA ARG A 511 9.76 -3.56 3.78
C ARG A 511 8.83 -2.36 3.95
N ARG A 512 8.76 -1.49 2.94
CA ARG A 512 7.86 -0.32 2.95
C ARG A 512 6.36 -0.67 2.94
N VAL A 513 5.98 -1.84 2.43
CA VAL A 513 4.61 -2.35 2.61
C VAL A 513 4.35 -2.70 4.09
N ASN A 514 5.32 -3.35 4.75
CA ASN A 514 5.23 -3.68 6.17
C ASN A 514 5.27 -2.46 7.10
N ASP A 515 5.96 -1.39 6.70
CA ASP A 515 5.98 -0.11 7.41
C ASP A 515 4.60 0.52 7.57
N GLY A 516 3.67 0.23 6.65
CA GLY A 516 2.30 0.73 6.69
C GLY A 516 1.33 -0.15 7.50
N ALA A 517 1.81 -1.16 8.22
CA ALA A 517 0.93 -2.12 8.90
C ALA A 517 -0.02 -1.46 9.91
N ALA A 518 -1.25 -1.97 9.97
CA ALA A 518 -2.30 -1.47 10.86
C ALA A 518 -2.57 -2.44 12.01
N LEU A 519 -2.45 -1.94 13.24
CA LEU A 519 -2.91 -2.62 14.45
C LEU A 519 -4.44 -2.50 14.55
N ASN A 520 -5.10 -3.53 15.08
CA ASN A 520 -6.54 -3.57 15.25
C ASN A 520 -6.95 -4.58 16.35
N SER A 521 -8.24 -4.72 16.61
CA SER A 521 -8.72 -5.51 17.75
C SER A 521 -8.41 -6.99 17.59
N ILE A 522 -8.56 -7.54 16.38
CA ILE A 522 -8.37 -8.96 16.13
C ILE A 522 -6.88 -9.35 16.09
N ASN A 523 -5.99 -8.52 15.55
CA ASN A 523 -4.58 -8.88 15.42
C ASN A 523 -3.83 -8.80 16.76
N LEU A 524 -4.12 -7.79 17.59
CA LEU A 524 -3.57 -7.69 18.94
C LEU A 524 -4.09 -8.80 19.85
N THR A 525 -5.39 -9.11 19.75
CA THR A 525 -5.96 -10.24 20.49
C THR A 525 -5.37 -11.58 20.02
N ALA A 526 -5.19 -11.76 18.71
CA ALA A 526 -4.54 -12.95 18.16
C ALA A 526 -3.12 -13.11 18.70
N LEU A 527 -2.33 -12.03 18.72
CA LEU A 527 -0.98 -12.03 19.28
C LEU A 527 -0.98 -12.39 20.77
N ALA A 528 -1.88 -11.79 21.57
CA ALA A 528 -1.97 -12.06 23.00
C ALA A 528 -2.44 -13.49 23.32
N LEU A 529 -3.55 -13.94 22.74
CA LEU A 529 -4.11 -15.28 23.01
C LEU A 529 -3.19 -16.38 22.52
N LEU A 530 -2.61 -16.28 21.32
CA LEU A 530 -1.68 -17.31 20.82
C LEU A 530 -0.37 -17.38 21.61
N SER A 531 -0.06 -16.34 22.39
CA SER A 531 1.10 -16.30 23.27
C SER A 531 0.78 -16.77 24.70
N ALA A 532 -0.50 -16.94 25.03
CA ALA A 532 -0.98 -17.39 26.33
C ALA A 532 -1.00 -18.92 26.43
N GLU A 533 -0.78 -19.44 27.64
CA GLU A 533 -0.89 -20.87 27.88
C GLU A 533 -2.31 -21.36 27.56
N ARG A 534 -2.42 -22.43 26.77
CA ARG A 534 -3.71 -22.98 26.29
C ARG A 534 -4.61 -21.95 25.58
N HIS A 535 -4.02 -20.90 25.03
CA HIS A 535 -4.71 -19.81 24.35
C HIS A 535 -5.88 -19.19 25.12
N THR A 536 -5.70 -19.03 26.43
CA THR A 536 -6.76 -18.55 27.33
C THR A 536 -6.24 -17.40 28.18
N LEU A 537 -7.03 -16.34 28.32
CA LEU A 537 -6.78 -15.19 29.19
C LEU A 537 -8.10 -14.74 29.84
N ASN A 538 -8.04 -14.16 31.05
CA ASN A 538 -9.18 -13.39 31.53
C ASN A 538 -9.25 -12.03 30.81
N ARG A 539 -10.41 -11.37 30.90
CA ARG A 539 -10.67 -10.10 30.22
C ARG A 539 -9.66 -9.02 30.64
N GLU A 540 -9.36 -8.93 31.93
CA GLU A 540 -8.47 -7.92 32.49
C GLU A 540 -7.03 -8.08 31.98
N GLU A 541 -6.52 -9.31 31.94
CA GLU A 541 -5.21 -9.67 31.37
C GLU A 541 -5.13 -9.33 29.89
N LEU A 542 -6.16 -9.69 29.11
CA LEU A 542 -6.19 -9.39 27.68
C LEU A 542 -6.19 -7.88 27.43
N LEU A 543 -7.01 -7.13 28.16
CA LEU A 543 -7.07 -5.66 28.06
C LEU A 543 -5.73 -5.01 28.43
N ALA A 544 -5.12 -5.45 29.53
CA ALA A 544 -3.82 -4.98 29.96
C ALA A 544 -2.74 -5.29 28.91
N GLN A 545 -2.77 -6.48 28.30
CA GLN A 545 -1.83 -6.85 27.25
C GLN A 545 -2.01 -6.02 25.97
N ILE A 546 -3.25 -5.81 25.53
CA ILE A 546 -3.56 -4.97 24.36
C ILE A 546 -3.08 -3.54 24.60
N GLN A 547 -3.34 -2.98 25.78
CA GLN A 547 -2.88 -1.64 26.15
C GLN A 547 -1.35 -1.54 26.11
N ALA A 548 -0.66 -2.56 26.60
CA ALA A 548 0.79 -2.59 26.60
C ALA A 548 1.39 -2.68 25.19
N TYR A 549 0.79 -3.49 24.30
CA TYR A 549 1.18 -3.56 22.89
C TYR A 549 0.95 -2.24 22.16
N LEU A 550 -0.18 -1.57 22.41
CA LEU A 550 -0.44 -0.24 21.86
C LEU A 550 0.58 0.79 22.38
N ALA A 551 0.89 0.77 23.68
CA ALA A 551 1.86 1.67 24.28
C ALA A 551 3.25 1.48 23.66
N LEU A 552 3.69 0.23 23.49
CA LEU A 552 4.97 -0.10 22.86
C LEU A 552 5.12 0.53 21.47
N GLN A 553 4.06 0.43 20.64
CA GLN A 553 4.08 0.98 19.27
C GLN A 553 3.83 2.50 19.21
N ARG A 554 3.34 3.12 20.28
CA ARG A 554 3.22 4.59 20.37
C ARG A 554 4.54 5.23 20.79
N GLU A 555 5.24 4.64 21.77
CA GLU A 555 6.49 5.19 22.30
C GLU A 555 7.72 4.77 21.49
N VAL A 556 7.78 3.50 21.05
CA VAL A 556 8.88 2.96 20.22
C VAL A 556 8.28 2.38 18.94
N PRO A 557 7.73 3.23 18.04
CA PRO A 557 7.07 2.79 16.83
C PRO A 557 8.04 2.02 15.92
N TYR A 558 7.55 0.90 15.36
CA TYR A 558 8.28 0.17 14.33
C TYR A 558 8.59 1.03 13.09
N SER A 559 7.62 1.84 12.66
CA SER A 559 7.73 2.84 11.60
C SER A 559 6.76 4.00 11.87
N GLN A 560 7.04 5.19 11.35
CA GLN A 560 6.12 6.34 11.42
C GLN A 560 4.82 6.10 10.62
N ASP A 561 4.87 5.19 9.64
CA ASP A 561 3.74 4.89 8.77
C ASP A 561 2.75 3.89 9.37
N ILE A 562 3.08 3.18 10.46
CA ILE A 562 2.15 2.22 11.07
C ILE A 562 0.87 2.90 11.53
N GLN A 563 -0.25 2.19 11.44
CA GLN A 563 -1.52 2.68 11.96
C GLN A 563 -1.78 2.07 13.33
N VAL A 564 -1.67 2.90 14.37
CA VAL A 564 -2.06 2.55 15.74
C VAL A 564 -3.47 3.08 16.01
N PRO A 565 -4.44 2.24 16.43
CA PRO A 565 -5.76 2.71 16.84
C PRO A 565 -5.70 3.75 17.95
N GLU A 566 -6.58 4.74 17.86
CA GLU A 566 -6.81 5.72 18.94
C GLU A 566 -7.76 5.19 20.02
N TRP A 567 -8.38 4.04 19.78
CA TRP A 567 -9.35 3.43 20.68
C TRP A 567 -8.69 2.97 21.98
N PRO A 568 -9.28 3.26 23.14
CA PRO A 568 -8.95 2.59 24.39
C PRO A 568 -9.13 1.08 24.27
N ALA A 569 -8.36 0.30 25.04
CA ALA A 569 -8.45 -1.17 25.01
C ALA A 569 -9.88 -1.67 25.33
N ALA A 570 -10.62 -0.98 26.20
CA ALA A 570 -12.01 -1.30 26.52
C ALA A 570 -12.94 -1.22 25.29
N ASP A 571 -12.79 -0.20 24.45
CA ASP A 571 -13.59 -0.04 23.22
C ASP A 571 -13.22 -1.11 22.19
N MET A 572 -11.93 -1.46 22.11
CA MET A 572 -11.46 -2.58 21.27
C MET A 572 -12.07 -3.90 21.72
N TRP A 573 -12.21 -4.13 23.03
CA TRP A 573 -12.91 -5.28 23.58
C TRP A 573 -14.38 -5.28 23.19
N GLU A 574 -15.12 -4.19 23.38
CA GLU A 574 -16.54 -4.15 23.00
C GLU A 574 -16.75 -4.41 21.51
N HIS A 575 -15.87 -3.88 20.67
CA HIS A 575 -15.88 -4.14 19.24
C HIS A 575 -15.60 -5.62 18.93
N LEU A 576 -14.61 -6.22 19.59
CA LEU A 576 -14.27 -7.63 19.44
C LEU A 576 -15.41 -8.57 19.84
N VAL A 577 -16.12 -8.28 20.95
CA VAL A 577 -17.31 -9.04 21.38
C VAL A 577 -18.39 -9.00 20.29
N LYS A 578 -18.64 -7.83 19.69
CA LYS A 578 -19.62 -7.66 18.58
C LYS A 578 -19.23 -8.39 17.30
N MET A 579 -17.97 -8.81 17.16
CA MET A 579 -17.51 -9.60 16.01
C MET A 579 -17.83 -11.10 16.16
N GLU A 580 -18.18 -11.57 17.36
CA GLU A 580 -18.54 -12.97 17.65
C GLU A 580 -17.49 -13.99 17.14
N LYS A 581 -16.20 -13.63 17.26
CA LYS A 581 -15.09 -14.45 16.74
C LYS A 581 -14.39 -15.33 17.76
N LEU A 582 -14.63 -15.10 19.05
CA LEU A 582 -13.93 -15.74 20.15
C LEU A 582 -14.94 -16.39 21.08
N ALA A 583 -14.54 -17.48 21.75
CA ALA A 583 -15.35 -18.07 22.80
C ALA A 583 -15.15 -17.27 24.09
N ILE A 584 -16.24 -16.67 24.58
CA ILE A 584 -16.27 -15.89 25.81
C ILE A 584 -17.14 -16.65 26.81
N THR A 585 -16.57 -16.96 27.97
CA THR A 585 -17.25 -17.69 29.03
C THR A 585 -17.27 -16.86 30.30
N GLU A 586 -18.45 -16.63 30.86
CA GLU A 586 -18.59 -16.02 32.19
C GLU A 586 -18.38 -17.10 33.25
N THR A 587 -17.43 -16.85 34.17
CA THR A 587 -17.16 -17.73 35.31
C THR A 587 -17.43 -16.98 36.61
N GLY A 588 -17.57 -17.71 37.73
CA GLY A 588 -17.69 -17.06 39.04
C GLY A 588 -16.47 -16.21 39.44
N ALA A 589 -15.34 -16.35 38.73
CA ALA A 589 -14.10 -15.61 38.95
C ALA A 589 -13.86 -14.49 37.91
N GLY A 590 -14.80 -14.27 36.97
CA GLY A 590 -14.69 -13.26 35.92
C GLY A 590 -14.88 -13.80 34.51
N THR A 591 -14.75 -12.92 33.53
CA THR A 591 -14.91 -13.24 32.10
C THR A 591 -13.63 -13.83 31.54
N VAL A 592 -13.71 -15.02 30.95
CA VAL A 592 -12.59 -15.73 30.34
C VAL A 592 -12.76 -15.79 28.82
N VAL A 593 -11.67 -15.52 28.11
CA VAL A 593 -11.58 -15.60 26.66
C VAL A 593 -10.68 -16.76 26.30
N SER A 594 -11.19 -17.66 25.47
CA SER A 594 -10.45 -18.83 25.00
C SER A 594 -10.69 -19.03 23.51
N VAL A 595 -9.77 -19.74 22.85
CA VAL A 595 -9.95 -20.18 21.47
C VAL A 595 -9.74 -21.68 21.33
N ASP A 596 -10.61 -22.31 20.56
CA ASP A 596 -10.41 -23.70 20.17
C ASP A 596 -9.28 -23.85 19.15
N GLN A 597 -8.91 -25.10 18.83
CA GLN A 597 -7.81 -25.38 17.90
C GLN A 597 -8.03 -24.79 16.50
N VAL A 598 -9.27 -24.80 15.99
CA VAL A 598 -9.60 -24.30 14.64
C VAL A 598 -9.53 -22.77 14.60
N GLN A 599 -10.03 -22.12 15.66
CA GLN A 599 -9.92 -20.69 15.89
C GLN A 599 -8.47 -20.26 16.07
N ALA A 600 -7.66 -21.02 16.82
CA ALA A 600 -6.24 -20.75 17.03
C ALA A 600 -5.49 -20.72 15.69
N VAL A 601 -5.68 -21.73 14.82
CA VAL A 601 -5.08 -21.72 13.48
C VAL A 601 -5.54 -20.47 12.69
N THR A 602 -6.82 -20.11 12.78
CA THR A 602 -7.36 -18.89 12.15
C THR A 602 -6.71 -17.62 12.68
N LEU A 603 -6.44 -17.54 13.98
CA LEU A 603 -5.79 -16.40 14.60
C LEU A 603 -4.32 -16.27 14.20
N THR A 604 -3.62 -17.36 13.82
CA THR A 604 -2.23 -17.27 13.33
C THR A 604 -2.13 -16.34 12.12
N TYR A 605 -3.12 -16.40 11.22
CA TYR A 605 -3.22 -15.47 10.09
C TYR A 605 -3.29 -14.01 10.53
N TYR A 606 -4.09 -13.70 11.56
CA TYR A 606 -4.26 -12.33 12.04
C TYR A 606 -3.04 -11.83 12.81
N ARG A 607 -2.44 -12.67 13.68
CA ARG A 607 -1.16 -12.41 14.36
C ARG A 607 -0.07 -12.07 13.36
N ASN A 608 0.06 -12.86 12.29
CA ASN A 608 1.09 -12.72 11.28
C ASN A 608 1.01 -11.42 10.46
N ASN A 609 -0.12 -10.71 10.49
CA ASN A 609 -0.20 -9.39 9.88
C ASN A 609 0.59 -8.31 10.63
N ILE A 610 0.94 -8.57 11.91
CA ILE A 610 1.63 -7.62 12.80
C ILE A 610 2.86 -8.22 13.50
N LEU A 611 3.15 -9.51 13.34
CA LEU A 611 4.25 -10.17 14.05
C LEU A 611 5.60 -9.48 13.81
N HIS A 612 5.84 -8.96 12.60
CA HIS A 612 7.05 -8.21 12.27
C HIS A 612 7.25 -6.94 13.13
N LEU A 613 6.16 -6.35 13.63
CA LEU A 613 6.21 -5.20 14.52
C LEU A 613 6.66 -5.56 15.95
N TYR A 614 6.45 -6.81 16.36
CA TYR A 614 6.66 -7.28 17.74
C TYR A 614 7.76 -8.33 17.88
N ILE A 615 8.32 -8.87 16.78
CA ILE A 615 9.30 -9.96 16.85
C ILE A 615 10.59 -9.57 17.57
N VAL A 616 11.12 -8.36 17.32
CA VAL A 616 12.33 -7.87 18.00
C VAL A 616 12.06 -7.58 19.49
N PRO A 617 10.98 -6.85 19.86
CA PRO A 617 10.57 -6.74 21.26
C PRO A 617 10.35 -8.11 21.94
N ALA A 618 9.77 -9.08 21.24
CA ALA A 618 9.56 -10.44 21.76
C ALA A 618 10.87 -11.19 22.00
N LEU A 619 11.85 -11.07 21.10
CA LEU A 619 13.18 -11.64 21.29
C LEU A 619 13.90 -10.99 22.47
N LEU A 620 13.83 -9.67 22.61
CA LEU A 620 14.39 -8.95 23.76
C LEU A 620 13.72 -9.39 25.07
N ALA A 621 12.39 -9.51 25.08
CA ALA A 621 11.63 -10.00 26.22
C ALA A 621 12.06 -11.42 26.61
N ARG A 622 12.31 -12.29 25.63
CA ARG A 622 12.77 -13.66 25.87
C ARG A 622 14.21 -13.72 26.38
N PHE A 623 15.09 -12.88 25.83
CA PHE A 623 16.46 -12.71 26.32
C PHE A 623 16.49 -12.26 27.78
N ALA A 624 15.69 -11.26 28.14
CA ALA A 624 15.56 -10.77 29.52
C ALA A 624 15.10 -11.88 30.49
N ARG A 625 14.17 -12.74 30.05
CA ARG A 625 13.68 -13.88 30.85
C ARG A 625 14.74 -14.95 31.11
N ARG A 626 15.71 -15.12 30.22
CA ARG A 626 16.84 -16.05 30.41
C ARG A 626 17.78 -15.56 31.51
N GLY A 627 18.27 -14.34 31.38
CA GLY A 627 19.35 -13.82 32.22
C GLY A 627 18.92 -13.29 33.59
N ARG A 628 17.64 -12.94 33.77
CA ARG A 628 17.09 -12.15 34.89
C ARG A 628 17.71 -10.75 35.08
N SER A 629 18.99 -10.57 34.80
CA SER A 629 19.70 -9.30 34.71
C SER A 629 20.64 -9.32 33.50
N PHE A 630 20.79 -8.20 32.81
CA PHE A 630 21.62 -8.09 31.62
C PHE A 630 22.01 -6.63 31.32
N SER A 631 23.14 -6.45 30.64
CA SER A 631 23.54 -5.18 30.04
C SER A 631 22.89 -4.99 28.67
N VAL A 632 22.68 -3.73 28.26
CA VAL A 632 22.06 -3.44 26.96
C VAL A 632 22.93 -3.93 25.82
N GLU A 633 24.25 -3.85 25.99
CA GLU A 633 25.25 -4.31 25.04
C GLU A 633 25.09 -5.82 24.76
N GLN A 634 24.91 -6.63 25.80
CA GLN A 634 24.66 -8.08 25.65
C GLN A 634 23.35 -8.36 24.90
N ALA A 635 22.28 -7.62 25.20
CA ALA A 635 21.01 -7.78 24.50
C ALA A 635 21.12 -7.33 23.04
N SER A 636 21.81 -6.22 22.78
CA SER A 636 22.05 -5.65 21.46
C SER A 636 22.85 -6.61 20.58
N GLU A 637 23.96 -7.16 21.07
CA GLU A 637 24.76 -8.15 20.35
C GLU A 637 23.94 -9.40 20.00
N PHE A 638 23.15 -9.90 20.94
CA PHE A 638 22.30 -11.06 20.74
C PHE A 638 21.24 -10.82 19.64
N ILE A 639 20.51 -9.70 19.72
CA ILE A 639 19.50 -9.37 18.71
C ILE A 639 20.16 -9.14 17.35
N THR A 640 21.31 -8.47 17.31
CA THR A 640 22.07 -8.21 16.08
C THR A 640 22.47 -9.52 15.39
N ARG A 641 22.89 -10.55 16.13
CA ARG A 641 23.22 -11.88 15.55
C ARG A 641 22.03 -12.58 14.90
N LEU A 642 20.83 -12.42 15.47
CA LEU A 642 19.60 -13.04 14.93
C LEU A 642 18.90 -12.19 13.89
N TYR A 643 19.21 -10.88 13.81
CA TYR A 643 18.49 -9.92 13.00
C TYR A 643 18.43 -10.30 11.50
N PRO A 644 19.52 -10.72 10.83
CA PRO A 644 19.48 -11.05 9.40
C PRO A 644 18.46 -12.16 9.07
N MET A 645 18.29 -13.14 9.95
CA MET A 645 17.37 -14.26 9.75
C MET A 645 15.91 -13.81 9.84
N ILE A 646 15.57 -13.02 10.86
CA ILE A 646 14.22 -12.48 11.04
C ILE A 646 13.90 -11.39 10.02
N GLU A 647 14.90 -10.61 9.59
CA GLU A 647 14.80 -9.60 8.55
C GLU A 647 14.39 -10.23 7.22
N ALA A 648 15.10 -11.28 6.79
CA ALA A 648 14.79 -11.99 5.55
C ALA A 648 13.46 -12.74 5.62
N GLU A 649 13.09 -13.28 6.79
CA GLU A 649 11.83 -14.02 6.97
C GLU A 649 10.60 -13.10 6.99
N LEU A 650 10.72 -11.91 7.59
CA LEU A 650 9.58 -11.03 7.89
C LEU A 650 9.64 -9.67 7.18
N PHE A 651 10.65 -9.40 6.36
CA PHE A 651 10.88 -8.12 5.68
C PHE A 651 10.93 -6.95 6.69
N LEU A 652 11.86 -7.02 7.64
CA LEU A 652 12.07 -5.96 8.63
C LEU A 652 12.68 -4.71 8.00
N ASN A 653 12.34 -3.54 8.50
CA ASN A 653 12.62 -2.25 7.85
C ASN A 653 13.93 -1.59 8.26
N ARG A 654 14.52 -1.97 9.40
CA ARG A 654 15.74 -1.34 9.90
C ARG A 654 16.97 -2.02 9.33
N ASP A 655 18.01 -1.23 9.13
CA ASP A 655 19.34 -1.78 8.86
C ASP A 655 19.94 -2.33 10.16
N VAL A 656 20.83 -3.33 10.04
CA VAL A 656 21.50 -3.98 11.18
C VAL A 656 22.19 -2.97 12.10
N GLN A 657 22.74 -1.89 11.55
CA GLN A 657 23.42 -0.82 12.30
C GLN A 657 22.50 -0.06 13.27
N ASP A 658 21.19 -0.04 13.02
CA ASP A 658 20.20 0.67 13.85
C ASP A 658 19.62 -0.21 14.96
N VAL A 659 19.99 -1.50 15.01
CA VAL A 659 19.46 -2.46 15.99
C VAL A 659 19.84 -2.06 17.41
N ASP A 660 21.06 -1.58 17.66
CA ASP A 660 21.52 -1.18 18.99
C ASP A 660 20.65 -0.05 19.57
N LEU A 661 20.42 1.00 18.78
CA LEU A 661 19.56 2.11 19.18
C LEU A 661 18.12 1.64 19.43
N TRP A 662 17.62 0.71 18.61
CA TRP A 662 16.28 0.16 18.80
C TRP A 662 16.17 -0.66 20.09
N VAL A 663 17.15 -1.51 20.38
CA VAL A 663 17.19 -2.31 21.63
C VAL A 663 17.27 -1.41 22.86
N ARG A 664 18.10 -0.35 22.83
CA ARG A 664 18.17 0.65 23.92
C ARG A 664 16.80 1.28 24.19
N ALA A 665 16.13 1.78 23.15
CA ALA A 665 14.80 2.39 23.28
C ALA A 665 13.76 1.38 23.81
N LEU A 666 13.82 0.12 23.37
CA LEU A 666 12.93 -0.93 23.87
C LEU A 666 13.18 -1.26 25.34
N CYS A 667 14.43 -1.30 25.81
CA CYS A 667 14.74 -1.50 27.22
C CYS A 667 14.18 -0.37 28.10
N GLU A 668 14.34 0.88 27.67
CA GLU A 668 13.77 2.05 28.36
C GLU A 668 12.24 1.96 28.44
N GLU A 669 11.60 1.59 27.33
CA GLU A 669 10.14 1.41 27.27
C GLU A 669 9.67 0.24 28.14
N PHE A 670 10.39 -0.88 28.16
CA PHE A 670 10.09 -2.00 29.04
C PHE A 670 10.23 -1.60 30.52
N CYS A 671 11.16 -0.71 30.85
CA CYS A 671 11.24 -0.13 32.18
C CYS A 671 10.07 0.81 32.50
N ARG A 672 9.68 1.67 31.55
CA ARG A 672 8.53 2.58 31.70
C ARG A 672 7.23 1.79 31.94
N GLN A 673 7.07 0.65 31.26
CA GLN A 673 5.94 -0.26 31.45
C GLN A 673 6.07 -1.19 32.67
N GLN A 674 7.13 -1.05 33.47
CA GLN A 674 7.39 -1.88 34.66
C GLN A 674 7.50 -3.38 34.35
N TRP A 675 8.09 -3.71 33.20
CA TRP A 675 8.46 -5.09 32.84
C TRP A 675 9.91 -5.39 33.21
N LEU A 676 10.75 -4.35 33.16
CA LEU A 676 12.13 -4.36 33.61
C LEU A 676 12.32 -3.29 34.70
N THR A 677 13.39 -3.42 35.47
CA THR A 677 13.86 -2.44 36.45
C THR A 677 15.34 -2.14 36.18
N ALA A 678 15.79 -0.95 36.58
CA ALA A 678 17.22 -0.62 36.51
C ALA A 678 18.03 -1.53 37.45
N ALA A 679 19.16 -2.03 36.96
CA ALA A 679 20.13 -2.82 37.71
C ALA A 679 21.53 -2.19 37.62
N ALA A 680 22.47 -2.68 38.42
CA ALA A 680 23.83 -2.12 38.47
C ALA A 680 24.54 -2.12 37.11
N GLU A 681 24.32 -3.15 36.29
CA GLU A 681 24.90 -3.30 34.96
C GLU A 681 23.80 -3.38 33.87
N GLY A 682 22.82 -2.47 33.92
CA GLY A 682 21.77 -2.35 32.90
C GLY A 682 20.38 -2.60 33.46
N TYR A 683 19.75 -3.72 33.11
CA TYR A 683 18.34 -4.00 33.39
C TYR A 683 18.14 -5.36 34.04
N ALA A 684 17.08 -5.48 34.84
CA ALA A 684 16.64 -6.74 35.44
C ALA A 684 15.13 -6.96 35.28
N LEU A 685 14.75 -8.22 35.08
CA LEU A 685 13.37 -8.67 35.03
C LEU A 685 12.68 -8.46 36.38
N VAL A 686 11.45 -7.93 36.34
CA VAL A 686 10.64 -7.75 37.55
C VAL A 686 10.26 -9.09 38.21
N PRO A 687 10.02 -9.12 39.53
CA PRO A 687 9.59 -10.33 40.22
C PRO A 687 8.28 -10.90 39.66
N ARG A 688 8.07 -12.21 39.84
CA ARG A 688 6.85 -12.91 39.38
C ARG A 688 5.55 -12.39 40.00
N SER A 689 5.63 -11.69 41.12
CA SER A 689 4.49 -11.06 41.78
C SER A 689 3.99 -9.80 41.06
N GLU A 690 4.82 -9.20 40.20
CA GLU A 690 4.48 -7.98 39.48
C GLU A 690 3.70 -8.28 38.19
N PRO A 691 2.65 -7.50 37.86
CA PRO A 691 1.88 -7.68 36.63
C PRO A 691 2.75 -7.66 35.36
N GLY A 692 3.80 -6.84 35.35
CA GLY A 692 4.73 -6.73 34.22
C GLY A 692 5.44 -8.03 33.87
N TYR A 693 5.63 -8.95 34.83
CA TYR A 693 6.20 -10.27 34.55
C TYR A 693 5.33 -11.08 33.60
N VAL A 694 4.00 -11.06 33.79
CA VAL A 694 3.04 -11.78 32.94
C VAL A 694 3.02 -11.15 31.55
N GLN A 695 2.98 -9.82 31.48
CA GLN A 695 2.92 -9.12 30.20
C GLN A 695 4.17 -9.34 29.33
N LEU A 696 5.35 -9.27 29.95
CA LEU A 696 6.61 -9.59 29.28
C LEU A 696 6.68 -11.06 28.88
N THR A 697 6.13 -11.96 29.71
CA THR A 697 6.04 -13.39 29.38
C THR A 697 5.21 -13.62 28.14
N LEU A 698 4.02 -13.02 28.04
CA LEU A 698 3.17 -13.10 26.84
C LEU A 698 3.91 -12.54 25.62
N LEU A 699 4.54 -11.36 25.72
CA LEU A 699 5.32 -10.82 24.60
C LEU A 699 6.46 -11.77 24.19
N SER A 700 7.19 -12.35 25.13
CA SER A 700 8.32 -13.26 24.84
C SER A 700 7.92 -14.55 24.13
N ASN A 701 6.69 -15.02 24.33
CA ASN A 701 6.18 -16.23 23.71
C ASN A 701 5.85 -16.02 22.22
N ALA A 702 5.63 -14.77 21.78
CA ALA A 702 5.41 -14.47 20.37
C ALA A 702 6.60 -14.83 19.45
N ALA A 703 7.82 -14.91 20.00
CA ALA A 703 9.03 -15.30 19.26
C ALA A 703 9.29 -16.82 19.28
N GLU A 704 8.55 -17.60 20.07
CA GLU A 704 8.85 -19.01 20.36
C GLU A 704 8.89 -19.88 19.11
N GLU A 705 7.84 -19.82 18.29
CA GLU A 705 7.74 -20.63 17.07
C GLU A 705 8.91 -20.36 16.11
N THR A 706 9.37 -19.11 16.02
CA THR A 706 10.52 -18.72 15.18
C THR A 706 11.82 -19.29 15.72
N LEU A 707 12.07 -19.18 17.02
CA LEU A 707 13.26 -19.73 17.65
C LEU A 707 13.31 -21.25 17.57
N ILE A 708 12.17 -21.93 17.69
CA ILE A 708 12.12 -23.38 17.51
C ILE A 708 12.52 -23.76 16.08
N ARG A 709 12.02 -23.06 15.05
CA ARG A 709 12.46 -23.31 13.66
C ARG A 709 13.96 -23.13 13.50
N TYR A 710 14.54 -22.14 14.17
CA TYR A 710 15.98 -21.85 14.08
C TYR A 710 16.78 -22.96 14.76
N ALA A 711 16.39 -23.35 15.97
CA ALA A 711 17.00 -24.46 16.70
C ALA A 711 16.97 -25.78 15.91
N ILE A 712 15.86 -26.09 15.24
CA ILE A 712 15.76 -27.30 14.39
C ILE A 712 16.84 -27.32 13.30
N VAL A 713 16.98 -26.21 12.56
CA VAL A 713 17.95 -26.13 11.46
C VAL A 713 19.38 -26.14 11.97
N LEU A 714 19.65 -25.40 13.05
CA LEU A 714 20.98 -25.33 13.66
C LEU A 714 21.41 -26.68 14.24
N ASP A 715 20.53 -27.38 14.97
CA ASP A 715 20.80 -28.70 15.54
C ASP A 715 21.04 -29.77 14.45
N LEU A 716 20.25 -29.74 13.36
CA LEU A 716 20.48 -30.59 12.19
C LEU A 716 21.84 -30.34 11.54
N LEU A 717 22.24 -29.07 11.40
CA LEU A 717 23.53 -28.69 10.82
C LEU A 717 24.72 -29.07 11.71
N GLN A 718 24.54 -29.05 13.04
CA GLN A 718 25.59 -29.45 13.98
C GLN A 718 25.77 -30.96 14.07
N GLN A 719 24.67 -31.72 14.09
CA GLN A 719 24.72 -33.16 14.27
C GLN A 719 25.02 -33.92 12.98
N ALA A 720 24.67 -33.36 11.82
CA ALA A 720 24.95 -33.99 10.54
C ALA A 720 26.32 -33.58 9.98
N GLN A 721 27.09 -34.55 9.47
CA GLN A 721 28.42 -34.27 8.91
C GLN A 721 28.37 -33.57 7.55
N ASN A 722 27.43 -33.97 6.68
CA ASN A 722 27.23 -33.40 5.35
C ASN A 722 25.75 -33.57 4.97
N LEU A 723 25.01 -32.47 4.78
CA LEU A 723 23.63 -32.51 4.28
C LEU A 723 23.50 -31.78 2.97
N SER A 724 22.80 -32.36 2.00
CA SER A 724 22.37 -31.59 0.84
C SER A 724 21.31 -30.57 1.29
N ARG A 725 21.13 -29.50 0.50
CA ARG A 725 20.05 -28.53 0.73
C ARG A 725 18.68 -29.19 0.81
N ALA A 726 18.41 -30.14 -0.07
CA ALA A 726 17.11 -30.78 -0.17
C ALA A 726 16.82 -31.64 1.08
N ASP A 727 17.84 -32.34 1.57
CA ASP A 727 17.73 -33.20 2.76
C ASP A 727 17.57 -32.36 4.02
N LEU A 728 18.34 -31.27 4.17
CA LEU A 728 18.19 -30.35 5.31
C LEU A 728 16.78 -29.77 5.37
N GLU A 729 16.23 -29.33 4.23
CA GLU A 729 14.86 -28.81 4.16
C GLU A 729 13.82 -29.89 4.53
N GLN A 730 13.98 -31.12 4.03
CA GLN A 730 13.05 -32.22 4.31
C GLN A 730 13.12 -32.71 5.76
N LEU A 731 14.32 -32.82 6.32
CA LEU A 731 14.53 -33.19 7.72
C LEU A 731 13.97 -32.12 8.66
N SER A 732 14.20 -30.84 8.35
CA SER A 732 13.66 -29.71 9.12
C SER A 732 12.13 -29.77 9.19
N GLU A 733 11.47 -30.04 8.05
CA GLU A 733 10.01 -30.20 7.98
C GLU A 733 9.52 -31.38 8.84
N LYS A 734 10.21 -32.53 8.79
CA LYS A 734 9.87 -33.71 9.61
C LYS A 734 10.03 -33.45 11.11
N VAL A 735 11.12 -32.82 11.51
CA VAL A 735 11.37 -32.46 12.93
C VAL A 735 10.31 -31.47 13.40
N ALA A 736 10.01 -30.43 12.61
CA ALA A 736 8.96 -29.47 12.91
C ALA A 736 7.60 -30.17 13.06
N ALA A 737 7.22 -31.07 12.14
CA ALA A 737 5.99 -31.87 12.21
C ALA A 737 5.86 -32.63 13.54
N ARG A 738 6.95 -33.26 13.99
CA ARG A 738 6.98 -34.02 15.25
C ARG A 738 6.87 -33.12 16.47
N ILE A 739 7.55 -31.97 16.46
CA ILE A 739 7.49 -30.99 17.55
C ILE A 739 6.09 -30.39 17.65
N GLY A 740 5.51 -29.97 16.52
CA GLY A 740 4.20 -29.36 16.53
C GLY A 740 3.10 -30.31 16.98
N ALA A 741 3.16 -31.59 16.60
CA ALA A 741 2.27 -32.62 17.12
C ALA A 741 2.41 -32.86 18.63
N ARG A 742 3.63 -32.76 19.19
CA ARG A 742 3.90 -33.02 20.62
C ARG A 742 3.60 -31.82 21.51
N HIS A 743 3.82 -30.61 21.02
CA HIS A 743 3.70 -29.36 21.77
C HIS A 743 2.47 -28.53 21.39
N GLY A 744 1.61 -29.04 20.51
CA GLY A 744 0.35 -28.38 20.14
C GLY A 744 0.54 -27.14 19.27
N ILE A 745 1.60 -27.09 18.45
CA ILE A 745 1.87 -25.95 17.56
C ILE A 745 1.10 -26.16 16.25
N ASP A 746 -0.06 -25.51 16.13
CA ASP A 746 -0.92 -25.61 14.95
C ASP A 746 -0.80 -24.36 14.04
N ALA A 747 0.43 -23.90 13.80
CA ALA A 747 0.71 -22.78 12.91
C ALA A 747 1.17 -23.26 11.52
N PRO A 748 0.48 -22.91 10.42
CA PRO A 748 0.83 -23.43 9.09
C PRO A 748 2.24 -23.06 8.61
N GLU A 749 2.71 -21.87 8.98
CA GLU A 749 4.08 -21.41 8.69
C GLU A 749 5.16 -22.23 9.41
N PHE A 750 4.83 -22.90 10.51
CA PHE A 750 5.79 -23.67 11.30
C PHE A 750 6.42 -24.82 10.50
N TYR A 751 5.68 -25.30 9.49
CA TYR A 751 6.07 -26.40 8.60
C TYR A 751 6.40 -25.91 7.17
N ASP A 752 6.44 -24.60 6.91
CA ASP A 752 6.64 -24.08 5.54
C ASP A 752 8.10 -24.25 5.10
N LYS A 753 8.32 -25.20 4.19
CA LYS A 753 9.62 -25.45 3.53
C LYS A 753 10.33 -24.19 3.05
N ARG A 754 9.60 -23.18 2.57
CA ARG A 754 10.19 -21.92 2.06
C ARG A 754 10.82 -21.08 3.16
N ILE A 755 10.30 -21.14 4.38
CA ILE A 755 10.87 -20.43 5.53
C ILE A 755 12.21 -21.07 5.89
N PHE A 756 12.28 -22.40 5.96
CA PHE A 756 13.55 -23.12 6.14
C PHE A 756 14.56 -22.82 5.03
N SER A 757 14.12 -22.82 3.75
CA SER A 757 14.99 -22.45 2.63
C SER A 757 15.55 -21.03 2.74
N THR A 758 14.77 -20.09 3.30
CA THR A 758 15.16 -18.69 3.48
C THR A 758 16.20 -18.61 4.60
N LEU A 759 15.93 -19.23 5.75
CA LEU A 759 16.86 -19.31 6.87
C LEU A 759 18.21 -19.92 6.45
N VAL A 760 18.21 -21.04 5.74
CA VAL A 760 19.45 -21.69 5.25
C VAL A 760 20.21 -20.77 4.28
N GLY A 761 19.48 -20.00 3.46
CA GLY A 761 20.07 -18.98 2.60
C GLY A 761 20.82 -17.92 3.38
N VAL A 762 20.17 -17.34 4.40
CA VAL A 762 20.79 -16.33 5.28
C VAL A 762 21.95 -16.90 6.07
N LEU A 763 21.81 -18.09 6.66
CA LEU A 763 22.91 -18.75 7.40
C LEU A 763 24.15 -18.95 6.52
N LYS A 764 23.97 -19.21 5.22
CA LYS A 764 25.07 -19.26 4.26
C LYS A 764 25.67 -17.87 4.00
N GLU A 765 24.83 -16.86 3.78
CA GLU A 765 25.29 -15.48 3.51
C GLU A 765 26.05 -14.88 4.69
N GLU A 766 25.59 -15.15 5.92
CA GLU A 766 26.20 -14.73 7.18
C GLU A 766 27.39 -15.61 7.61
N GLY A 767 27.76 -16.64 6.83
CA GLY A 767 28.95 -17.45 7.07
C GLY A 767 28.84 -18.53 8.16
N TYR A 768 27.62 -18.89 8.60
CA TYR A 768 27.39 -20.03 9.50
C TYR A 768 27.49 -21.39 8.77
N ILE A 769 27.37 -21.41 7.44
CA ILE A 769 27.39 -22.65 6.67
C ILE A 769 28.37 -22.53 5.51
N HIS A 770 29.24 -23.53 5.36
CA HIS A 770 30.10 -23.67 4.18
C HIS A 770 29.53 -24.72 3.22
N VAL A 771 29.59 -24.41 1.91
CA VAL A 771 29.18 -25.32 0.84
C VAL A 771 30.41 -26.05 0.33
N THR A 772 30.43 -27.37 0.50
CA THR A 772 31.53 -28.23 0.04
C THR A 772 31.59 -28.31 -1.49
N GLU A 773 32.67 -28.86 -2.04
CA GLU A 773 32.79 -29.13 -3.49
C GLU A 773 31.69 -30.06 -4.02
N GLU A 774 31.18 -30.96 -3.17
CA GLU A 774 30.08 -31.88 -3.47
C GLU A 774 28.70 -31.20 -3.39
N GLY A 775 28.64 -29.92 -3.00
CA GLY A 775 27.40 -29.16 -2.86
C GLY A 775 26.62 -29.44 -1.57
N THR A 776 27.24 -30.09 -0.58
CA THR A 776 26.68 -30.33 0.75
C THR A 776 27.00 -29.17 1.70
N TYR A 777 26.27 -29.10 2.80
CA TYR A 777 26.38 -28.09 3.84
C TYR A 777 27.11 -28.65 5.06
N THR A 778 28.05 -27.85 5.55
CA THR A 778 28.86 -28.12 6.75
C THR A 778 28.76 -26.92 7.69
N ALA A 779 28.51 -27.18 8.98
CA ALA A 779 28.47 -26.14 10.00
C ALA A 779 29.87 -25.54 10.23
N GLN A 780 29.93 -24.22 10.40
CA GLN A 780 31.12 -23.52 10.86
C GLN A 780 31.17 -23.45 12.39
N SER A 781 32.31 -23.04 12.95
CA SER A 781 32.48 -22.93 14.42
C SER A 781 31.46 -21.97 15.06
N ALA A 782 31.12 -20.87 14.38
CA ALA A 782 30.13 -19.89 14.85
C ALA A 782 28.71 -20.48 14.95
N THR A 783 28.39 -21.52 14.19
CA THR A 783 27.08 -22.21 14.22
C THR A 783 26.88 -22.97 15.52
N GLY A 784 27.97 -23.46 16.11
CA GLY A 784 28.08 -23.92 17.49
C GLY A 784 27.37 -22.98 18.46
N GLN A 785 27.98 -21.80 18.56
CA GLN A 785 27.60 -20.74 19.48
C GLN A 785 26.18 -20.24 19.23
N LEU A 786 25.79 -20.05 17.96
CA LEU A 786 24.45 -19.59 17.63
C LEU A 786 23.37 -20.61 18.04
N SER A 787 23.63 -21.91 17.84
CA SER A 787 22.68 -22.95 18.26
C SER A 787 22.51 -22.95 19.77
N ASP A 788 23.60 -22.92 20.54
CA ASP A 788 23.54 -22.90 22.00
C ASP A 788 22.75 -21.68 22.50
N GLU A 789 23.00 -20.50 21.92
CA GLU A 789 22.28 -19.27 22.26
C GLU A 789 20.78 -19.35 21.97
N VAL A 790 20.39 -19.94 20.84
CA VAL A 790 18.98 -20.11 20.45
C VAL A 790 18.31 -21.18 21.32
N GLU A 791 18.98 -22.31 21.55
CA GLU A 791 18.47 -23.40 22.38
C GLU A 791 18.21 -22.92 23.81
N ASP A 792 19.12 -22.14 24.40
CA ASP A 792 18.99 -21.57 25.75
C ASP A 792 17.73 -20.72 25.96
N LEU A 793 17.10 -20.26 24.89
CA LEU A 793 15.85 -19.50 24.95
C LEU A 793 14.63 -20.40 24.91
N LEU A 794 14.76 -21.68 24.60
CA LEU A 794 13.67 -22.64 24.52
C LEU A 794 13.46 -23.37 25.86
N GLY A 795 12.22 -23.83 26.10
CA GLY A 795 11.95 -24.68 27.25
C GLY A 795 12.67 -26.02 27.13
N SER A 796 13.14 -26.57 28.26
CA SER A 796 13.91 -27.83 28.30
C SER A 796 13.21 -29.01 27.61
N GLN A 797 11.88 -29.11 27.73
CA GLN A 797 11.10 -30.14 27.08
C GLN A 797 11.10 -30.02 25.54
N VAL A 798 11.13 -28.78 25.03
CA VAL A 798 11.22 -28.50 23.59
C VAL A 798 12.61 -28.83 23.08
N GLN A 799 13.66 -28.36 23.76
CA GLN A 799 15.07 -28.70 23.46
C GLN A 799 15.28 -30.22 23.38
N GLN A 800 14.82 -30.97 24.40
CA GLN A 800 14.93 -32.42 24.44
C GLN A 800 14.18 -33.08 23.26
N THR A 801 13.01 -32.54 22.90
CA THR A 801 12.24 -33.05 21.76
C THR A 801 12.97 -32.81 20.44
N ILE A 802 13.59 -31.64 20.24
CA ILE A 802 14.40 -31.32 19.05
C ILE A 802 15.53 -32.32 18.94
N ARG A 803 16.40 -32.40 19.97
CA ARG A 803 17.57 -33.28 19.96
C ARG A 803 17.22 -34.75 19.72
N GLN A 804 16.19 -35.26 20.41
CA GLN A 804 15.71 -36.64 20.21
C GLN A 804 15.18 -36.88 18.79
N SER A 805 14.50 -35.88 18.20
CA SER A 805 13.95 -36.00 16.85
C SER A 805 15.05 -35.97 15.80
N VAL A 806 16.05 -35.11 15.96
CA VAL A 806 17.22 -35.01 15.08
C VAL A 806 18.06 -36.29 15.15
N GLN A 807 18.41 -36.75 16.34
CA GLN A 807 19.18 -38.00 16.52
C GLN A 807 18.47 -39.21 15.89
N HIS A 808 17.16 -39.31 16.09
CA HIS A 808 16.38 -40.41 15.51
C HIS A 808 16.39 -40.37 13.98
N LEU A 809 16.16 -39.20 13.37
CA LEU A 809 16.08 -39.07 11.92
C LEU A 809 17.46 -39.19 11.23
N LEU A 810 18.53 -38.76 11.89
CA LEU A 810 19.89 -38.90 11.37
C LEU A 810 20.44 -40.32 11.55
N GLY A 811 19.99 -41.06 12.57
CA GLY A 811 20.38 -42.46 12.79
C GLY A 811 19.62 -43.49 11.95
N GLU A 812 18.55 -43.09 11.26
CA GLU A 812 17.79 -43.94 10.32
C GLU A 812 18.32 -43.86 8.87
N ASN A 813 19.27 -42.96 8.59
CA ASN A 813 20.00 -42.85 7.32
C ASN A 813 21.40 -43.49 7.45
#